data_AF-Q6F119-F1
#
_entry.id   AF-Q6F119-F1
#
_cell.length_a   1.000
_cell.length_b   1.000
_cell.length_c   1.000
_cell.angle_alpha   90.00
_cell.angle_beta   90.00
_cell.angle_gamma   90.00
#
_symmetry.space_group_name_H-M   'P 1'
#
loop_
_entity.id
_entity.type
_entity.pdbx_description
1 polymer ?
#
loop_
_entity_poly.entity_id
_entity_poly.type
_entity_poly.pdbx_seq_one_letter_code
_entity_poly.pdbx_strand_id
1 'polypeptide(L)'
;MKKLLQLLAVLSLTASVLTGIVSYESMKKLNKPPAYNKIDQNEIQKKLEESIKNKNLTEDEAIAELNNSLKNVSGIKTVEAKILTSYAFEEKTFEVKVMLEENYIWDDLSFNGEFTVSAKVGTYDVIKKEEIQTMLNESIQGKNLTEDEAIAELNNSLKNVSGIKTVEAKILTSYAFEEKTFEVKVMLEENYVWDDLSFEGKFNVNISVSKVIKIDQNVMEKSFKSAILQEYDESEAKKAIIETFNKIINPDLTTEPKIEIKKLGEVEWDKEHEITIKVSLNTHNYEWKSEFDGEFKIKTVLNSTLMFYKIDKDENIHSKEFKGTSSKDWDEIEFTEIIEFGWYNNGQVCGIFFEEDNNEPINIFTRFSEDIVYPNKLNENIKSLNYLFYANSNSGDHLSDIKKWDTSNVNSMEGTFKLTTFSNIDLSGWNVSNVTNMNWIFAQSDIVDFGISKWNTSSVTDMSNMFYGAQAFNGDISTKEVDQNNEKYVAWDTSKVTDMSNMFSGSSAFNGDISKWNTSSVTNMSGMFSDTYAFNGDISKWNTSSVTDMSNMFSRASAFNGDISTKEVDQNNEKYVAWDTSKVTDMSNMFYHTYAFNGDISKWNTSSVTNMSSMFSDASAFNGDISTKEVDQNNEKYVAWDTSKVTDMSNMFYHTYAFNGDISKWNTSSVTDMSNMFLGAQNFNGDISTKEVDQNNEKYVAWDTSKVTNMSGMFSEAEAFNGDISKWNTSSVTDMSSMFSGAQAFNGDISTKEVEKNNEKYVAWDTSKVTDMSSMFSETYAFNGDISKWNTSSVTNMSNMFSGAQAFNCDISTKEVEKNNEKYVAWDTSKVTDMSSMFFGAQAFNQDISKWNISSVTNMSYMFYRAQAFNVDISNWDVKNVEYFANFYHQGGNWAKERQPKFPENN
;
A
#
# COMPACT_ATOMS: atom_id res chain seq x y z
N MET A 1 -0.43 45.20 20.31
CA MET A 1 -0.54 43.73 20.48
C MET A 1 0.70 42.96 20.05
N LYS A 2 1.25 43.11 18.84
CA LYS A 2 2.51 42.41 18.47
C LYS A 2 3.75 42.78 19.33
N LYS A 3 3.82 44.01 19.86
CA LYS A 3 4.82 44.41 20.88
C LYS A 3 4.44 44.08 22.34
N LEU A 4 3.20 43.67 22.58
CA LEU A 4 2.73 43.21 23.90
C LEU A 4 3.06 41.72 24.09
N LEU A 5 3.07 40.94 23.00
CA LEU A 5 3.50 39.54 23.00
C LEU A 5 5.02 39.34 23.12
N GLN A 6 5.84 40.31 22.69
CA GLN A 6 7.29 40.28 22.98
C GLN A 6 7.64 40.70 24.41
N LEU A 7 6.69 41.28 25.15
CA LEU A 7 6.87 41.74 26.53
C LEU A 7 6.55 40.63 27.57
N LEU A 8 5.83 39.57 27.17
CA LEU A 8 5.47 38.43 28.04
C LEU A 8 6.52 37.33 28.08
N ALA A 9 7.43 37.27 27.10
CA ALA A 9 8.57 36.34 27.10
C ALA A 9 9.73 36.76 28.02
N VAL A 10 9.62 37.91 28.70
CA VAL A 10 10.64 38.47 29.62
C VAL A 10 10.11 38.53 31.06
N LEU A 11 9.03 37.82 31.35
CA LEU A 11 8.49 37.63 32.71
C LEU A 11 8.82 36.23 33.23
N SER A 12 10.11 35.91 33.33
CA SER A 12 10.56 35.01 34.37
C SER A 12 11.72 35.69 35.11
N LEU A 13 11.55 35.78 36.43
CA LEU A 13 12.50 36.27 37.43
C LEU A 13 12.68 37.79 37.56
N THR A 14 11.93 38.39 38.48
CA THR A 14 12.54 39.23 39.52
C THR A 14 11.78 39.16 40.84
N ALA A 15 12.42 38.62 41.88
CA ALA A 15 12.42 39.11 43.28
C ALA A 15 13.37 38.17 44.06
N SER A 16 14.46 38.57 44.71
CA SER A 16 14.67 39.77 45.54
C SER A 16 16.19 39.98 45.77
N VAL A 17 16.74 41.14 45.42
CA VAL A 17 17.20 42.24 46.30
C VAL A 17 18.20 41.85 47.40
N LEU A 18 19.49 42.24 47.28
CA LEU A 18 20.16 43.13 48.24
C LEU A 18 21.55 43.63 47.77
N THR A 19 21.69 44.96 47.78
CA THR A 19 22.90 45.81 47.88
C THR A 19 23.98 45.83 46.78
N GLY A 20 24.30 47.06 46.33
CA GLY A 20 25.69 47.49 46.20
C GLY A 20 26.16 47.85 44.79
N ILE A 21 26.11 49.14 44.48
CA ILE A 21 26.57 49.75 43.23
C ILE A 21 28.07 49.50 43.01
N VAL A 22 28.41 48.78 41.94
CA VAL A 22 29.67 48.95 41.19
C VAL A 22 29.29 49.03 39.72
N SER A 23 29.72 50.09 39.03
CA SER A 23 29.41 50.40 37.63
C SER A 23 29.58 49.17 36.71
N TYR A 24 28.57 48.89 35.88
CA TYR A 24 28.55 47.80 34.88
C TYR A 24 29.77 47.81 33.95
N GLU A 25 30.36 48.98 33.65
CA GLU A 25 31.58 49.10 32.86
C GLU A 25 32.86 48.61 33.57
N SER A 26 32.87 48.59 34.91
CA SER A 26 34.01 48.08 35.69
C SER A 26 33.96 46.55 35.86
N MET A 27 32.78 45.92 35.81
CA MET A 27 32.65 44.45 35.84
C MET A 27 32.93 43.79 34.47
N LYS A 28 32.75 44.52 33.36
CA LYS A 28 33.09 44.01 32.01
C LYS A 28 34.60 43.83 31.77
N LYS A 29 35.45 44.28 32.70
CA LYS A 29 36.90 44.06 32.70
C LYS A 29 37.39 42.96 33.66
N LEU A 30 36.49 42.28 34.39
CA LEU A 30 36.88 41.27 35.39
C LEU A 30 36.18 39.91 35.27
N ASN A 31 35.37 39.66 34.23
CA ASN A 31 34.91 38.31 33.92
C ASN A 31 34.80 38.12 32.40
N LYS A 32 35.95 37.88 31.75
CA LYS A 32 35.94 36.95 30.62
C LYS A 32 35.93 35.56 31.27
N PRO A 33 34.88 34.73 31.13
CA PRO A 33 35.05 33.31 31.41
C PRO A 33 36.24 32.83 30.56
N PRO A 34 37.07 31.90 31.08
CA PRO A 34 38.12 31.32 30.26
C PRO A 34 37.52 30.88 28.92
N ALA A 35 38.18 31.21 27.82
CA ALA A 35 37.80 30.62 26.55
C ALA A 35 38.15 29.13 26.66
N TYR A 36 37.17 28.31 27.06
CA TYR A 36 37.36 26.88 27.12
C TYR A 36 37.28 26.33 25.70
N ASN A 37 38.25 25.51 25.32
CA ASN A 37 38.17 24.75 24.08
C ASN A 37 37.18 23.60 24.29
N LYS A 38 36.30 23.36 23.32
CA LYS A 38 35.29 22.30 23.39
C LYS A 38 35.84 20.99 22.82
N ILE A 39 35.48 19.87 23.44
CA ILE A 39 35.77 18.52 22.96
C ILE A 39 34.45 17.85 22.60
N ASP A 40 34.36 17.29 21.40
CA ASP A 40 33.20 16.54 20.91
C ASP A 40 33.19 15.13 21.51
N GLN A 41 32.17 14.82 22.31
CA GLN A 41 32.03 13.52 22.95
C GLN A 41 31.88 12.35 21.96
N ASN A 42 31.27 12.56 20.79
CA ASN A 42 31.07 11.50 19.79
C ASN A 42 32.39 11.14 19.10
N GLU A 43 33.26 12.13 18.87
CA GLU A 43 34.60 11.87 18.32
C GLU A 43 35.46 11.07 19.31
N ILE A 44 35.32 11.35 20.61
CA ILE A 44 35.99 10.58 21.67
C ILE A 44 35.45 9.16 21.78
N GLN A 45 34.13 8.96 21.79
CA GLN A 45 33.51 7.64 21.79
C GLN A 45 34.04 6.78 20.63
N LYS A 46 34.08 7.34 19.42
CA LYS A 46 34.59 6.64 18.24
C LYS A 46 36.06 6.23 18.37
N LYS A 47 36.93 7.13 18.88
CA LYS A 47 38.35 6.82 19.09
C LYS A 47 38.55 5.73 20.16
N LEU A 48 37.75 5.74 21.21
CA LEU A 48 37.78 4.71 22.25
C LEU A 48 37.36 3.34 21.68
N GLU A 49 36.27 3.28 20.93
CA GLU A 49 35.83 2.06 20.24
C GLU A 49 36.89 1.53 19.26
N GLU A 50 37.43 2.39 18.40
CA GLU A 50 38.48 2.03 17.43
C GLU A 50 39.77 1.52 18.10
N SER A 51 40.06 1.96 19.32
CA SER A 51 41.30 1.61 20.01
C SER A 51 41.38 0.13 20.39
N ILE A 52 40.26 -0.53 20.68
CA ILE A 52 40.22 -1.94 21.08
C ILE A 52 39.53 -2.84 20.05
N LYS A 53 38.87 -2.25 19.04
CA LYS A 53 38.16 -2.99 17.99
C LYS A 53 39.10 -3.91 17.21
N ASN A 54 38.67 -5.17 17.03
CA ASN A 54 39.35 -6.20 16.25
C ASN A 54 40.79 -6.51 16.69
N LYS A 55 41.12 -6.26 17.96
CA LYS A 55 42.44 -6.63 18.53
C LYS A 55 42.28 -7.80 19.50
N ASN A 56 43.15 -8.80 19.38
CA ASN A 56 43.18 -9.94 20.29
C ASN A 56 43.94 -9.53 21.55
N LEU A 57 43.25 -8.84 22.47
CA LEU A 57 43.82 -8.31 23.70
C LEU A 57 43.34 -9.15 24.87
N THR A 58 44.22 -9.37 25.85
CA THR A 58 43.80 -9.75 27.20
C THR A 58 43.03 -8.59 27.86
N GLU A 59 42.29 -8.86 28.92
CA GLU A 59 41.53 -7.83 29.65
C GLU A 59 42.44 -6.67 30.11
N ASP A 60 43.64 -6.99 30.61
CA ASP A 60 44.63 -6.01 31.04
C ASP A 60 45.19 -5.19 29.87
N GLU A 61 45.42 -5.81 28.71
CA GLU A 61 45.88 -5.12 27.51
C GLU A 61 44.79 -4.22 26.91
N ALA A 62 43.52 -4.61 26.97
CA ALA A 62 42.40 -3.79 26.54
C ALA A 62 42.22 -2.55 27.42
N ILE A 63 42.35 -2.71 28.75
CA ILE A 63 42.35 -1.60 29.70
C ILE A 63 43.55 -0.67 29.43
N ALA A 64 44.75 -1.24 29.21
CA ALA A 64 45.94 -0.46 28.90
C ALA A 64 45.80 0.31 27.58
N GLU A 65 45.20 -0.28 26.56
CA GLU A 65 44.98 0.36 25.26
C GLU A 65 43.95 1.49 25.36
N LEU A 66 42.81 1.26 26.04
CA LEU A 66 41.82 2.31 26.31
C LEU A 66 42.42 3.48 27.08
N ASN A 67 43.20 3.21 28.13
CA ASN A 67 43.87 4.25 28.93
C ASN A 67 44.88 5.07 28.12
N ASN A 68 45.48 4.49 27.08
CA ASN A 68 46.47 5.17 26.23
C ASN A 68 45.90 5.76 24.94
N SER A 69 44.69 5.35 24.53
CA SER A 69 44.08 5.68 23.24
C SER A 69 43.94 7.19 22.97
N LEU A 70 43.72 7.99 24.03
CA LEU A 70 43.52 9.44 23.92
C LEU A 70 44.73 10.26 24.39
N LYS A 71 45.88 9.64 24.66
CA LYS A 71 47.06 10.30 25.26
C LYS A 71 47.61 11.49 24.45
N ASN A 72 47.34 11.52 23.14
CA ASN A 72 47.76 12.59 22.23
C ASN A 72 46.62 13.55 21.85
N VAL A 73 45.41 13.38 22.41
CA VAL A 73 44.27 14.27 22.16
C VAL A 73 44.38 15.47 23.08
N SER A 74 44.46 16.66 22.48
CA SER A 74 44.61 17.91 23.23
C SER A 74 43.39 18.18 24.12
N GLY A 75 43.62 18.47 25.39
CA GLY A 75 42.57 18.78 26.37
C GLY A 75 42.05 17.59 27.19
N ILE A 76 42.56 16.38 26.94
CA ILE A 76 42.33 15.21 27.79
C ILE A 76 43.43 15.12 28.86
N LYS A 77 43.05 15.12 30.13
CA LYS A 77 43.95 15.05 31.29
C LYS A 77 44.30 13.60 31.66
N THR A 78 43.30 12.74 31.79
CA THR A 78 43.47 11.31 32.09
C THR A 78 42.33 10.50 31.50
N VAL A 79 42.60 9.23 31.23
CA VAL A 79 41.60 8.22 30.86
C VAL A 79 41.75 7.07 31.84
N GLU A 80 40.65 6.61 32.41
CA GLU A 80 40.58 5.50 33.35
C GLU A 80 39.51 4.51 32.89
N ALA A 81 39.95 3.37 32.34
CA ALA A 81 39.12 2.27 31.94
C ALA A 81 39.08 1.19 33.04
N LYS A 82 37.88 0.64 33.29
CA LYS A 82 37.68 -0.54 34.13
C LYS A 82 36.65 -1.46 33.49
N ILE A 83 36.77 -2.76 33.74
CA ILE A 83 35.85 -3.77 33.22
C ILE A 83 34.58 -3.85 34.09
N LEU A 84 33.41 -3.99 33.45
CA LEU A 84 32.10 -4.10 34.13
C LEU A 84 31.58 -5.54 34.19
N THR A 85 32.04 -6.44 33.30
CA THR A 85 31.52 -7.81 33.18
C THR A 85 32.57 -8.88 33.54
N SER A 86 32.16 -9.92 34.28
CA SER A 86 33.07 -10.91 34.88
C SER A 86 33.17 -12.26 34.15
N TYR A 87 32.42 -12.48 33.05
CA TYR A 87 32.39 -13.77 32.35
C TYR A 87 33.47 -13.85 31.26
N ALA A 88 34.32 -14.88 31.30
CA ALA A 88 35.58 -14.95 30.55
C ALA A 88 35.47 -15.07 29.01
N PHE A 89 34.26 -15.26 28.46
CA PHE A 89 34.06 -15.60 27.05
C PHE A 89 32.95 -14.80 26.36
N GLU A 90 32.45 -13.73 26.99
CA GLU A 90 31.46 -12.82 26.41
C GLU A 90 32.10 -11.49 25.96
N GLU A 91 31.36 -10.72 25.17
CA GLU A 91 31.74 -9.33 24.88
C GLU A 91 31.87 -8.54 26.18
N LYS A 92 33.07 -8.03 26.44
CA LYS A 92 33.38 -7.31 27.66
C LYS A 92 32.98 -5.86 27.51
N THR A 93 32.26 -5.34 28.50
CA THR A 93 31.94 -3.92 28.57
C THR A 93 32.90 -3.23 29.51
N PHE A 94 33.49 -2.14 29.05
CA PHE A 94 34.40 -1.27 29.77
C PHE A 94 33.71 0.06 30.04
N GLU A 95 33.78 0.50 31.30
CA GLU A 95 33.48 1.87 31.67
C GLU A 95 34.78 2.68 31.55
N VAL A 96 34.76 3.73 30.73
CA VAL A 96 35.93 4.56 30.46
C VAL A 96 35.62 5.98 30.91
N LYS A 97 36.30 6.43 31.97
CA LYS A 97 36.18 7.78 32.49
C LYS A 97 37.27 8.66 31.93
N VAL A 98 36.88 9.73 31.24
CA VAL A 98 37.78 10.69 30.62
C VAL A 98 37.70 12.02 31.37
N MET A 99 38.81 12.43 31.98
CA MET A 99 38.91 13.73 32.66
C MET A 99 39.55 14.76 31.74
N LEU A 100 39.00 15.97 31.69
CA LEU A 100 39.51 17.07 30.87
C LEU A 100 40.54 17.94 31.61
N GLU A 101 41.40 18.62 30.86
CA GLU A 101 42.28 19.66 31.40
C GLU A 101 41.48 20.91 31.80
N GLU A 102 42.02 21.72 32.71
CA GLU A 102 41.30 22.86 33.35
C GLU A 102 40.79 23.94 32.38
N ASN A 103 41.18 23.92 31.10
CA ASN A 103 40.76 24.86 30.06
C ASN A 103 39.90 24.22 28.96
N TYR A 104 39.38 23.01 29.18
CA TYR A 104 38.51 22.31 28.25
C TYR A 104 37.17 21.93 28.89
N ILE A 105 36.13 21.86 28.07
CA ILE A 105 34.79 21.39 28.44
C ILE A 105 34.25 20.46 27.36
N TRP A 106 33.33 19.58 27.73
CA TRP A 106 32.54 18.83 26.76
C TRP A 106 31.66 19.78 25.94
N ASP A 107 31.37 19.39 24.71
CA ASP A 107 30.42 20.07 23.83
C ASP A 107 29.00 20.07 24.43
N ASP A 108 28.62 18.99 25.12
CA ASP A 108 27.48 18.91 26.02
C ASP A 108 27.89 19.12 27.49
N LEU A 109 27.43 20.22 28.09
CA LEU A 109 27.73 20.58 29.48
C LEU A 109 27.08 19.64 30.52
N SER A 110 26.12 18.82 30.12
CA SER A 110 25.48 17.82 30.99
C SER A 110 26.24 16.49 31.03
N PHE A 111 27.17 16.28 30.10
CA PHE A 111 27.95 15.06 30.02
C PHE A 111 29.10 15.06 31.04
N ASN A 112 29.25 13.95 31.76
CA ASN A 112 30.18 13.81 32.88
C ASN A 112 31.53 13.16 32.49
N GLY A 113 31.74 12.84 31.21
CA GLY A 113 32.96 12.21 30.71
C GLY A 113 33.02 10.68 30.92
N GLU A 114 31.90 10.03 31.21
CA GLU A 114 31.82 8.57 31.33
C GLU A 114 31.32 7.95 30.03
N PHE A 115 32.15 7.08 29.45
CA PHE A 115 31.87 6.36 28.21
C PHE A 115 31.73 4.87 28.50
N THR A 116 31.00 4.19 27.63
CA THR A 116 30.86 2.73 27.65
C THR A 116 31.36 2.18 26.33
N VAL A 117 32.28 1.22 26.39
CA VAL A 117 32.88 0.59 25.19
C VAL A 117 32.83 -0.92 25.36
N SER A 118 32.34 -1.64 24.34
CA SER A 118 32.28 -3.10 24.37
C SER A 118 33.21 -3.72 23.33
N ALA A 119 33.92 -4.79 23.70
CA ALA A 119 34.76 -5.58 22.78
C ALA A 119 34.96 -7.01 23.28
N LYS A 120 35.17 -7.96 22.36
CA LYS A 120 35.59 -9.33 22.69
C LYS A 120 37.08 -9.36 23.03
N VAL A 121 37.41 -9.67 24.28
CA VAL A 121 38.78 -9.64 24.82
C VAL A 121 38.94 -10.78 25.82
N GLY A 122 40.07 -11.50 25.75
CA GLY A 122 40.29 -12.77 26.44
C GLY A 122 41.31 -13.67 25.73
N THR A 123 41.75 -14.76 26.38
CA THR A 123 42.63 -15.76 25.74
C THR A 123 41.77 -16.75 24.95
N TYR A 124 41.63 -16.50 23.64
CA TYR A 124 40.91 -17.37 22.72
C TYR A 124 41.86 -18.25 21.91
N ASP A 125 41.46 -19.48 21.64
CA ASP A 125 42.18 -20.36 20.72
C ASP A 125 41.94 -19.89 19.27
N VAL A 126 43.01 -19.80 18.49
CA VAL A 126 42.94 -19.19 17.15
C VAL A 126 42.73 -20.26 16.08
N ILE A 127 41.66 -20.13 15.30
CA ILE A 127 41.40 -20.92 14.10
C ILE A 127 41.84 -20.14 12.88
N LYS A 128 42.69 -20.74 12.05
CA LYS A 128 43.16 -20.09 10.83
C LYS A 128 42.15 -20.22 9.71
N LYS A 129 41.70 -19.10 9.15
CA LYS A 129 40.72 -19.11 8.06
C LYS A 129 41.22 -19.84 6.82
N GLU A 130 42.52 -19.78 6.53
CA GLU A 130 43.12 -20.48 5.37
C GLU A 130 43.03 -22.01 5.49
N GLU A 131 43.17 -22.55 6.71
CA GLU A 131 43.04 -23.99 6.97
C GLU A 131 41.58 -24.44 6.76
N ILE A 132 40.61 -23.66 7.26
CA ILE A 132 39.18 -23.92 7.04
C ILE A 132 38.79 -23.81 5.56
N GLN A 133 39.26 -22.80 4.84
CA GLN A 133 39.01 -22.66 3.39
C GLN A 133 39.56 -23.87 2.61
N THR A 134 40.73 -24.38 3.00
CA THR A 134 41.32 -25.57 2.38
C THR A 134 40.45 -26.80 2.62
N MET A 135 40.01 -27.03 3.87
CA MET A 135 39.14 -28.16 4.21
C MET A 135 37.78 -28.09 3.50
N LEU A 136 37.19 -26.90 3.38
CA LEU A 136 35.95 -26.68 2.64
C LEU A 136 36.11 -27.01 1.15
N ASN A 137 37.18 -26.52 0.52
CA ASN A 137 37.47 -26.80 -0.88
C ASN A 137 37.69 -28.32 -1.13
N GLU A 138 38.50 -28.98 -0.28
CA GLU A 138 38.78 -30.42 -0.38
C GLU A 138 37.53 -31.28 -0.15
N SER A 139 36.60 -30.83 0.69
CA SER A 139 35.38 -31.58 0.99
C SER A 139 34.50 -31.85 -0.22
N ILE A 140 34.58 -30.99 -1.25
CA ILE A 140 33.77 -31.10 -2.46
C ILE A 140 34.61 -31.37 -3.72
N GLN A 141 35.93 -31.22 -3.65
CA GLN A 141 36.83 -31.36 -4.78
C GLN A 141 36.74 -32.74 -5.46
N GLY A 142 36.52 -32.75 -6.78
CA GLY A 142 36.49 -33.97 -7.59
C GLY A 142 35.25 -34.85 -7.40
N LYS A 143 34.26 -34.41 -6.61
CA LYS A 143 32.99 -35.10 -6.42
C LYS A 143 31.95 -34.56 -7.41
N ASN A 144 31.18 -35.46 -8.02
CA ASN A 144 30.09 -35.13 -8.92
C ASN A 144 28.79 -35.01 -8.09
N LEU A 145 28.60 -33.87 -7.44
CA LEU A 145 27.52 -33.64 -6.45
C LEU A 145 26.39 -32.82 -7.06
N THR A 146 25.14 -33.07 -6.66
CA THR A 146 24.01 -32.15 -6.89
C THR A 146 24.10 -30.91 -5.99
N GLU A 147 23.28 -29.88 -6.23
CA GLU A 147 23.23 -28.67 -5.40
C GLU A 147 22.94 -28.98 -3.91
N ASP A 148 21.97 -29.86 -3.64
CA ASP A 148 21.60 -30.24 -2.28
C ASP A 148 22.67 -31.12 -1.62
N GLU A 149 23.31 -32.00 -2.39
CA GLU A 149 24.44 -32.81 -1.90
C GLU A 149 25.68 -31.96 -1.60
N ALA A 150 25.95 -30.93 -2.41
CA ALA A 150 27.03 -29.97 -2.14
C ALA A 150 26.76 -29.16 -0.86
N ILE A 151 25.52 -28.71 -0.63
CA ILE A 151 25.12 -28.05 0.62
C ILE A 151 25.27 -29.00 1.81
N ALA A 152 24.79 -30.24 1.68
CA ALA A 152 24.87 -31.24 2.74
C ALA A 152 26.34 -31.61 3.07
N GLU A 153 27.19 -31.74 2.05
CA GLU A 153 28.61 -32.06 2.22
C GLU A 153 29.34 -30.89 2.89
N LEU A 154 29.12 -29.65 2.43
CA LEU A 154 29.71 -28.45 3.03
C LEU A 154 29.26 -28.25 4.48
N ASN A 155 27.98 -28.44 4.80
CA ASN A 155 27.46 -28.34 6.17
C ASN A 155 28.06 -29.39 7.12
N ASN A 156 28.44 -30.57 6.60
CA ASN A 156 29.04 -31.63 7.41
C ASN A 156 30.58 -31.64 7.40
N SER A 157 31.21 -30.91 6.48
CA SER A 157 32.65 -30.98 6.21
C SER A 157 33.55 -30.66 7.42
N LEU A 158 33.12 -29.77 8.32
CA LEU A 158 33.89 -29.34 9.48
C LEU A 158 33.35 -29.89 10.81
N LYS A 159 32.41 -30.84 10.79
CA LYS A 159 31.70 -31.33 11.99
C LYS A 159 32.63 -31.91 13.08
N ASN A 160 33.83 -32.34 12.70
CA ASN A 160 34.83 -32.91 13.63
C ASN A 160 36.01 -31.96 13.90
N VAL A 161 35.96 -30.70 13.44
CA VAL A 161 37.01 -29.70 13.68
C VAL A 161 36.73 -29.02 15.02
N SER A 162 37.68 -29.15 15.95
CA SER A 162 37.60 -28.53 17.27
C SER A 162 37.43 -27.01 17.15
N GLY A 163 36.46 -26.45 17.86
CA GLY A 163 36.17 -25.01 17.85
C GLY A 163 35.22 -24.52 16.76
N ILE A 164 34.67 -25.41 15.93
CA ILE A 164 33.59 -25.09 14.98
C ILE A 164 32.23 -25.49 15.57
N LYS A 165 31.37 -24.52 15.83
CA LYS A 165 30.02 -24.70 16.41
C LYS A 165 29.01 -25.16 15.38
N THR A 166 28.92 -24.46 14.24
CA THR A 166 28.05 -24.84 13.11
C THR A 166 28.64 -24.38 11.78
N VAL A 167 28.17 -25.01 10.70
CA VAL A 167 28.47 -24.64 9.31
C VAL A 167 27.16 -24.56 8.54
N GLU A 168 26.96 -23.46 7.83
CA GLU A 168 25.77 -23.19 7.03
C GLU A 168 26.16 -22.74 5.62
N ALA A 169 25.91 -23.59 4.63
CA ALA A 169 26.17 -23.33 3.22
C ALA A 169 24.88 -22.90 2.51
N LYS A 170 24.98 -21.85 1.68
CA LYS A 170 23.92 -21.40 0.77
C LYS A 170 24.49 -21.00 -0.58
N ILE A 171 23.68 -21.05 -1.62
CA ILE A 171 24.09 -20.71 -3.00
C ILE A 171 24.03 -19.19 -3.20
N LEU A 172 25.05 -18.60 -3.84
CA LEU A 172 25.10 -17.17 -4.18
C LEU A 172 24.71 -16.85 -5.63
N THR A 173 24.90 -17.78 -6.57
CA THR A 173 24.72 -17.53 -8.02
C THR A 173 23.49 -18.23 -8.59
N SER A 174 22.62 -17.50 -9.31
CA SER A 174 21.31 -17.98 -9.80
C SER A 174 21.28 -18.54 -11.23
N TYR A 175 22.36 -18.44 -12.01
CA TYR A 175 22.37 -18.90 -13.41
C TYR A 175 22.76 -20.38 -13.56
N ALA A 176 22.12 -21.08 -14.50
CA ALA A 176 22.00 -22.54 -14.51
C ALA A 176 23.15 -23.34 -15.17
N PHE A 177 24.18 -22.71 -15.76
CA PHE A 177 25.16 -23.42 -16.60
C PHE A 177 26.64 -23.16 -16.32
N GLU A 178 27.00 -22.59 -15.16
CA GLU A 178 28.42 -22.42 -14.78
C GLU A 178 28.68 -22.81 -13.32
N GLU A 179 29.97 -22.94 -13.01
CA GLU A 179 30.56 -23.20 -11.69
C GLU A 179 29.77 -22.46 -10.60
N LYS A 180 29.20 -23.20 -9.64
CA LYS A 180 28.34 -22.63 -8.59
C LYS A 180 29.22 -22.13 -7.46
N THR A 181 28.99 -20.88 -7.03
CA THR A 181 29.58 -20.34 -5.81
C THR A 181 28.63 -20.52 -4.63
N PHE A 182 29.11 -21.17 -3.58
CA PHE A 182 28.45 -21.32 -2.29
C PHE A 182 29.09 -20.38 -1.27
N GLU A 183 28.27 -19.60 -0.55
CA GLU A 183 28.69 -18.94 0.68
C GLU A 183 28.53 -19.93 1.83
N VAL A 184 29.64 -20.25 2.49
CA VAL A 184 29.67 -21.11 3.67
C VAL A 184 29.96 -20.26 4.88
N LYS A 185 28.97 -20.10 5.76
CA LYS A 185 29.12 -19.41 7.04
C LYS A 185 29.50 -20.42 8.12
N VAL A 186 30.64 -20.19 8.75
CA VAL A 186 31.20 -21.03 9.80
C VAL A 186 31.15 -20.27 11.12
N MET A 187 30.40 -20.79 12.09
CA MET A 187 30.30 -20.23 13.44
C MET A 187 31.25 -20.97 14.37
N LEU A 188 32.04 -20.23 15.16
CA LEU A 188 32.99 -20.80 16.11
C LEU A 188 32.34 -21.08 17.48
N GLU A 189 32.92 -22.01 18.24
CA GLU A 189 32.61 -22.19 19.66
C GLU A 189 33.14 -21.00 20.48
N GLU A 190 32.55 -20.76 21.66
CA GLU A 190 32.71 -19.51 22.42
C GLU A 190 34.16 -19.23 22.90
N ASN A 191 35.03 -20.24 22.94
CA ASN A 191 36.43 -20.14 23.32
C ASN A 191 37.40 -20.00 22.13
N TYR A 192 36.90 -19.88 20.89
CA TYR A 192 37.72 -19.75 19.69
C TYR A 192 37.46 -18.45 18.94
N VAL A 193 38.50 -17.94 18.27
CA VAL A 193 38.43 -16.78 17.37
C VAL A 193 39.15 -17.07 16.06
N TRP A 194 38.80 -16.33 15.01
CA TRP A 194 39.56 -16.36 13.77
C TRP A 194 40.94 -15.71 13.94
N ASP A 195 41.91 -16.16 13.16
CA ASP A 195 43.22 -15.51 13.00
C ASP A 195 43.12 -14.06 12.50
N ASP A 196 42.01 -13.72 11.87
CA ASP A 196 41.58 -12.37 11.55
C ASP A 196 40.26 -12.04 12.27
N LEU A 197 40.33 -11.24 13.34
CA LEU A 197 39.15 -10.89 14.14
C LEU A 197 38.09 -10.08 13.39
N SER A 198 38.43 -9.49 12.24
CA SER A 198 37.46 -8.80 11.37
C SER A 198 36.71 -9.75 10.45
N PHE A 199 37.14 -11.01 10.37
CA PHE A 199 36.55 -12.00 9.49
C PHE A 199 35.29 -12.61 10.10
N GLU A 200 34.17 -12.49 9.39
CA GLU A 200 32.85 -12.93 9.86
C GLU A 200 32.60 -14.44 9.71
N GLY A 201 33.63 -15.23 9.40
CA GLY A 201 33.50 -16.67 9.17
C GLY A 201 32.79 -17.03 7.86
N LYS A 202 32.78 -16.14 6.87
CA LYS A 202 32.15 -16.37 5.55
C LYS A 202 33.19 -16.78 4.51
N PHE A 203 33.02 -17.97 3.96
CA PHE A 203 33.89 -18.55 2.93
C PHE A 203 33.13 -18.67 1.62
N ASN A 204 33.83 -18.49 0.50
CA ASN A 204 33.29 -18.79 -0.82
C ASN A 204 33.93 -20.07 -1.33
N VAL A 205 33.10 -21.01 -1.75
CA VAL A 205 33.53 -22.31 -2.27
C VAL A 205 32.88 -22.54 -3.62
N ASN A 206 33.68 -22.87 -4.63
CA ASN A 206 33.20 -23.07 -5.99
C ASN A 206 33.23 -24.56 -6.36
N ILE A 207 32.17 -25.05 -6.99
CA ILE A 207 32.11 -26.41 -7.54
C ILE A 207 31.24 -26.49 -8.78
N SER A 208 31.67 -27.31 -9.73
CA SER A 208 30.83 -27.81 -10.81
C SER A 208 29.92 -28.92 -10.29
N VAL A 209 28.69 -28.59 -9.92
CA VAL A 209 27.68 -29.56 -9.47
C VAL A 209 26.99 -30.23 -10.65
N SER A 210 26.90 -31.56 -10.63
CA SER A 210 26.07 -32.35 -11.55
C SER A 210 24.68 -32.52 -10.97
N LYS A 211 23.69 -31.85 -11.55
CA LYS A 211 22.29 -32.04 -11.15
C LYS A 211 21.68 -33.19 -11.95
N VAL A 212 21.06 -34.17 -11.28
CA VAL A 212 19.94 -34.89 -11.90
C VAL A 212 18.82 -33.86 -12.03
N ILE A 213 18.63 -33.32 -13.22
CA ILE A 213 17.67 -32.26 -13.46
C ILE A 213 16.27 -32.87 -13.36
N LYS A 214 15.54 -32.50 -12.31
CA LYS A 214 14.14 -32.88 -12.12
C LYS A 214 13.26 -32.13 -13.12
N ILE A 215 12.81 -32.84 -14.13
CA ILE A 215 11.90 -32.32 -15.14
C ILE A 215 10.48 -32.38 -14.59
N ASP A 216 9.87 -31.21 -14.47
CA ASP A 216 8.47 -31.08 -14.12
C ASP A 216 7.63 -31.38 -15.35
N GLN A 217 6.86 -32.47 -15.34
CA GLN A 217 6.06 -32.85 -16.51
C GLN A 217 5.05 -31.76 -16.89
N ASN A 218 4.51 -30.99 -15.92
CA ASN A 218 3.56 -29.92 -16.24
C ASN A 218 4.25 -28.73 -16.92
N VAL A 219 5.49 -28.42 -16.52
CA VAL A 219 6.29 -27.36 -17.16
C VAL A 219 6.70 -27.79 -18.56
N MET A 220 7.11 -29.05 -18.74
CA MET A 220 7.47 -29.58 -20.05
C MET A 220 6.26 -29.67 -20.98
N GLU A 221 5.11 -30.15 -20.49
CA GLU A 221 3.85 -30.17 -21.23
C GLU A 221 3.42 -28.76 -21.61
N LYS A 222 3.50 -27.79 -20.68
CA LYS A 222 3.20 -26.38 -20.96
C LYS A 222 4.16 -25.78 -21.99
N SER A 223 5.43 -26.16 -21.94
CA SER A 223 6.45 -25.69 -22.90
C SER A 223 6.23 -26.29 -24.28
N PHE A 224 5.91 -27.57 -24.38
CA PHE A 224 5.51 -28.19 -25.65
C PHE A 224 4.22 -27.56 -26.20
N LYS A 225 3.19 -27.36 -25.37
CA LYS A 225 1.96 -26.66 -25.76
C LYS A 225 2.22 -25.22 -26.23
N SER A 226 3.19 -24.53 -25.63
CA SER A 226 3.55 -23.15 -25.99
C SER A 226 4.43 -23.07 -27.24
N ALA A 227 5.26 -24.08 -27.47
CA ALA A 227 6.18 -24.15 -28.60
C ALA A 227 5.49 -24.61 -29.89
N ILE A 228 4.46 -25.45 -29.77
CA ILE A 228 3.61 -25.82 -30.90
C ILE A 228 2.67 -24.63 -31.15
N LEU A 229 3.11 -23.72 -32.01
CA LEU A 229 2.28 -22.62 -32.49
C LEU A 229 1.16 -23.16 -33.37
N GLN A 230 0.01 -22.49 -33.31
CA GLN A 230 -1.05 -22.67 -34.28
C GLN A 230 -0.58 -22.07 -35.61
N GLU A 231 -0.08 -22.92 -36.52
CA GLU A 231 0.27 -22.69 -37.95
C GLU A 231 1.30 -23.71 -38.47
N TYR A 232 1.94 -24.47 -37.58
CA TYR A 232 2.94 -25.46 -38.00
C TYR A 232 2.36 -26.62 -38.77
N ASP A 233 3.01 -26.99 -39.88
CA ASP A 233 2.82 -28.30 -40.48
C ASP A 233 3.40 -29.42 -39.60
N GLU A 234 3.10 -30.68 -39.92
CA GLU A 234 3.57 -31.81 -39.12
C GLU A 234 5.10 -31.87 -38.98
N SER A 235 5.85 -31.35 -39.97
CA SER A 235 7.31 -31.32 -39.96
C SER A 235 7.83 -30.18 -39.08
N GLU A 236 7.22 -29.00 -39.18
CA GLU A 236 7.54 -27.82 -38.37
C GLU A 236 7.18 -28.06 -36.89
N ALA A 237 6.06 -28.70 -36.62
CA ALA A 237 5.64 -29.05 -35.26
C ALA A 237 6.62 -30.05 -34.64
N LYS A 238 7.05 -31.08 -35.38
CA LYS A 238 8.10 -32.01 -34.93
C LYS A 238 9.39 -31.27 -34.62
N LYS A 239 9.84 -30.40 -35.53
CA LYS A 239 11.07 -29.62 -35.36
C LYS A 239 11.01 -28.71 -34.14
N ALA A 240 9.91 -28.00 -33.92
CA ALA A 240 9.72 -27.11 -32.78
C ALA A 240 9.65 -27.87 -31.45
N ILE A 241 9.01 -29.04 -31.43
CA ILE A 241 9.01 -29.94 -30.27
C ILE A 241 10.44 -30.39 -29.95
N ILE A 242 11.22 -30.78 -30.96
CA ILE A 242 12.63 -31.18 -30.80
C ILE A 242 13.48 -30.01 -30.31
N GLU A 243 13.35 -28.83 -30.89
CA GLU A 243 14.08 -27.62 -30.45
C GLU A 243 13.72 -27.22 -29.03
N THR A 244 12.45 -27.31 -28.66
CA THR A 244 11.98 -27.01 -27.30
C THR A 244 12.45 -28.05 -26.31
N PHE A 245 12.41 -29.33 -26.70
CA PHE A 245 13.01 -30.41 -25.94
C PHE A 245 14.50 -30.15 -25.70
N ASN A 246 15.25 -29.80 -26.74
CA ASN A 246 16.69 -29.52 -26.69
C ASN A 246 17.04 -28.23 -25.91
N LYS A 247 16.09 -27.30 -25.78
CA LYS A 247 16.23 -26.12 -24.90
C LYS A 247 16.07 -26.47 -23.42
N ILE A 248 15.23 -27.47 -23.12
CA ILE A 248 14.91 -27.87 -21.74
C ILE A 248 15.86 -28.98 -21.26
N ILE A 249 16.30 -29.84 -22.17
CA ILE A 249 17.11 -31.04 -21.92
C ILE A 249 18.30 -31.03 -22.87
N ASN A 250 19.51 -31.26 -22.35
CA ASN A 250 20.71 -31.34 -23.15
C ASN A 250 20.67 -32.56 -24.10
N PRO A 251 20.71 -32.38 -25.43
CA PRO A 251 20.63 -33.47 -26.41
C PRO A 251 21.80 -34.47 -26.35
N ASP A 252 22.97 -34.08 -25.82
CA ASP A 252 24.11 -35.00 -25.67
C ASP A 252 23.90 -36.01 -24.53
N LEU A 253 22.91 -35.77 -23.66
CA LEU A 253 22.67 -36.54 -22.45
C LEU A 253 21.38 -37.36 -22.50
N THR A 254 20.55 -37.25 -23.53
CA THR A 254 19.32 -38.04 -23.70
C THR A 254 19.12 -38.52 -25.14
N THR A 255 18.18 -39.42 -25.37
CA THR A 255 17.73 -39.72 -26.74
C THR A 255 16.62 -38.76 -27.16
N GLU A 256 16.62 -38.36 -28.43
CA GLU A 256 15.58 -37.52 -29.02
C GLU A 256 14.19 -38.14 -28.82
N PRO A 257 13.15 -37.34 -28.49
CA PRO A 257 11.82 -37.85 -28.22
C PRO A 257 11.20 -38.50 -29.46
N LYS A 258 10.48 -39.61 -29.26
CA LYS A 258 9.67 -40.21 -30.33
C LYS A 258 8.36 -39.44 -30.43
N ILE A 259 8.07 -38.89 -31.61
CA ILE A 259 6.87 -38.09 -31.87
C ILE A 259 5.99 -38.82 -32.87
N GLU A 260 4.80 -39.23 -32.41
CA GLU A 260 3.73 -39.80 -33.25
C GLU A 260 2.60 -38.78 -33.35
N ILE A 261 2.18 -38.46 -34.58
CA ILE A 261 1.06 -37.55 -34.84
C ILE A 261 -0.10 -38.38 -35.39
N LYS A 262 -1.23 -38.35 -34.68
CA LYS A 262 -2.46 -39.04 -35.09
C LYS A 262 -3.55 -38.01 -35.34
N LYS A 263 -4.11 -38.02 -36.55
CA LYS A 263 -5.29 -37.22 -36.91
C LYS A 263 -6.54 -37.83 -36.28
N LEU A 264 -7.36 -37.02 -35.58
CA LEU A 264 -8.52 -37.51 -34.83
C LEU A 264 -9.88 -37.26 -35.51
N GLY A 265 -9.95 -36.45 -36.59
CA GLY A 265 -11.21 -36.10 -37.28
C GLY A 265 -11.27 -36.47 -38.78
N GLU A 266 -12.47 -36.79 -39.28
CA GLU A 266 -12.76 -37.07 -40.70
C GLU A 266 -13.22 -35.84 -41.51
N VAL A 267 -13.57 -34.72 -40.85
CA VAL A 267 -14.14 -33.51 -41.49
C VAL A 267 -13.08 -32.41 -41.66
N GLU A 268 -13.10 -31.69 -42.77
CA GLU A 268 -12.02 -30.78 -43.24
C GLU A 268 -11.65 -29.64 -42.29
N TRP A 269 -12.56 -29.17 -41.45
CA TRP A 269 -12.40 -28.02 -40.54
C TRP A 269 -12.09 -28.39 -39.09
N ASP A 270 -12.18 -29.67 -38.71
CA ASP A 270 -11.82 -30.15 -37.37
C ASP A 270 -10.59 -31.07 -37.45
N LYS A 271 -9.46 -30.46 -37.84
CA LYS A 271 -8.15 -31.12 -37.89
C LYS A 271 -7.51 -31.17 -36.50
N GLU A 272 -8.25 -31.61 -35.49
CA GLU A 272 -7.65 -31.91 -34.20
C GLU A 272 -6.65 -33.06 -34.38
N HIS A 273 -5.38 -32.77 -34.10
CA HIS A 273 -4.31 -33.75 -34.06
C HIS A 273 -4.01 -34.07 -32.60
N GLU A 274 -3.90 -35.35 -32.30
CA GLU A 274 -3.27 -35.80 -31.07
C GLU A 274 -1.81 -36.08 -31.38
N ILE A 275 -0.95 -35.23 -30.85
CA ILE A 275 0.50 -35.41 -30.89
C ILE A 275 0.88 -36.18 -29.63
N THR A 276 1.34 -37.41 -29.82
CA THR A 276 1.91 -38.23 -28.74
C THR A 276 3.42 -38.06 -28.77
N ILE A 277 3.98 -37.46 -27.71
CA ILE A 277 5.41 -37.25 -27.54
C ILE A 277 5.89 -38.20 -26.44
N LYS A 278 6.77 -39.13 -26.81
CA LYS A 278 7.40 -40.06 -25.85
C LYS A 278 8.83 -39.65 -25.60
N VAL A 279 9.07 -39.15 -24.39
CA VAL A 279 10.38 -38.73 -23.91
C VAL A 279 11.00 -39.86 -23.08
N SER A 280 12.17 -40.33 -23.49
CA SER A 280 12.99 -41.25 -22.70
C SER A 280 14.16 -40.50 -22.08
N LEU A 281 14.10 -40.28 -20.76
CA LEU A 281 15.15 -39.59 -20.01
C LEU A 281 16.31 -40.53 -19.70
N ASN A 282 17.54 -39.98 -19.73
CA ASN A 282 18.68 -40.68 -19.16
C ASN A 282 18.67 -40.47 -17.64
N THR A 283 18.28 -41.52 -16.92
CA THR A 283 18.04 -41.49 -15.47
C THR A 283 19.27 -41.19 -14.62
N HIS A 284 20.48 -41.15 -15.20
CA HIS A 284 21.68 -40.69 -14.52
C HIS A 284 21.79 -39.15 -14.46
N ASN A 285 21.08 -38.42 -15.33
CA ASN A 285 21.17 -36.97 -15.48
C ASN A 285 19.81 -36.25 -15.40
N TYR A 286 18.69 -36.96 -15.58
CA TYR A 286 17.34 -36.39 -15.56
C TYR A 286 16.34 -37.36 -14.93
N GLU A 287 15.39 -36.84 -14.14
CA GLU A 287 14.27 -37.62 -13.62
C GLU A 287 12.96 -36.80 -13.62
N TRP A 288 11.80 -37.45 -13.69
CA TRP A 288 10.52 -36.75 -13.59
C TRP A 288 10.22 -36.36 -12.15
N LYS A 289 9.61 -35.18 -11.93
CA LYS A 289 9.22 -34.73 -10.57
C LYS A 289 8.15 -35.60 -9.91
N SER A 290 7.36 -36.36 -10.66
CA SER A 290 6.38 -37.33 -10.14
C SER A 290 6.42 -38.64 -10.93
N GLU A 291 5.72 -39.69 -10.46
CA GLU A 291 5.53 -40.93 -11.22
C GLU A 291 4.83 -40.65 -12.56
N PHE A 292 5.62 -40.55 -13.63
CA PHE A 292 5.18 -40.26 -14.98
C PHE A 292 6.00 -41.11 -15.96
N ASP A 293 5.34 -41.66 -16.97
CA ASP A 293 5.94 -42.61 -17.91
C ASP A 293 6.65 -41.94 -19.10
N GLY A 294 6.64 -40.61 -19.16
CA GLY A 294 7.25 -39.82 -20.22
C GLY A 294 6.39 -39.68 -21.48
N GLU A 295 5.12 -40.08 -21.45
CA GLU A 295 4.19 -39.97 -22.58
C GLU A 295 3.28 -38.73 -22.45
N PHE A 296 3.51 -37.72 -23.28
CA PHE A 296 2.64 -36.55 -23.39
C PHE A 296 1.65 -36.73 -24.53
N LYS A 297 0.36 -36.46 -24.27
CA LYS A 297 -0.68 -36.38 -25.30
C LYS A 297 -1.18 -34.95 -25.39
N ILE A 298 -0.80 -34.27 -26.45
CA ILE A 298 -1.21 -32.90 -26.70
C ILE A 298 -2.24 -32.94 -27.83
N LYS A 299 -3.47 -32.56 -27.48
CA LYS A 299 -4.49 -32.22 -28.47
C LYS A 299 -4.26 -30.80 -28.93
N THR A 300 -4.06 -30.62 -30.23
CA THR A 300 -3.84 -29.31 -30.83
C THR A 300 -4.28 -29.34 -32.29
N VAL A 301 -4.44 -28.16 -32.88
CA VAL A 301 -4.74 -28.03 -34.30
C VAL A 301 -3.42 -27.70 -35.01
N LEU A 302 -2.80 -28.72 -35.61
CA LEU A 302 -1.67 -28.52 -36.54
C LEU A 302 -2.20 -28.15 -37.92
N ASN A 303 -1.47 -27.32 -38.65
CA ASN A 303 -2.01 -26.59 -39.79
C ASN A 303 -3.29 -25.85 -39.41
N SER A 304 -3.33 -25.23 -38.22
CA SER A 304 -4.31 -24.17 -37.94
C SER A 304 -3.90 -23.03 -38.83
N THR A 305 -4.42 -23.07 -40.03
CA THR A 305 -4.13 -22.04 -40.97
C THR A 305 -4.78 -20.78 -40.45
N LEU A 306 -4.05 -19.67 -40.53
CA LEU A 306 -4.66 -18.36 -40.46
C LEU A 306 -5.88 -18.39 -41.41
N MET A 307 -7.08 -18.38 -40.85
CA MET A 307 -8.30 -18.54 -41.63
C MET A 307 -8.78 -17.13 -41.93
N PHE A 308 -8.70 -16.75 -43.19
CA PHE A 308 -9.47 -15.63 -43.66
C PHE A 308 -10.92 -16.01 -43.58
N TYR A 309 -11.75 -15.16 -43.02
CA TYR A 309 -13.18 -15.27 -43.18
C TYR A 309 -13.72 -14.03 -43.90
N LYS A 310 -14.69 -14.24 -44.78
CA LYS A 310 -15.31 -13.25 -45.63
C LYS A 310 -16.82 -13.41 -45.56
N ILE A 311 -17.54 -12.34 -45.24
CA ILE A 311 -18.99 -12.37 -45.12
C ILE A 311 -19.60 -11.94 -46.45
N ASP A 312 -20.49 -12.76 -47.01
CA ASP A 312 -21.23 -12.41 -48.23
C ASP A 312 -22.45 -11.52 -47.96
N LYS A 313 -23.12 -11.08 -49.04
CA LYS A 313 -24.33 -10.23 -48.97
C LYS A 313 -25.48 -10.80 -48.13
N ASP A 314 -25.49 -12.10 -47.87
CA ASP A 314 -26.53 -12.81 -47.13
C ASP A 314 -26.06 -13.16 -45.69
N GLU A 315 -25.00 -12.52 -45.19
CA GLU A 315 -24.38 -12.76 -43.87
C GLU A 315 -23.74 -14.15 -43.70
N ASN A 316 -23.47 -14.88 -44.78
CA ASN A 316 -22.78 -16.17 -44.67
C ASN A 316 -21.28 -15.98 -44.51
N ILE A 317 -20.71 -16.68 -43.53
CA ILE A 317 -19.27 -16.68 -43.25
C ILE A 317 -18.60 -17.70 -44.18
N HIS A 318 -17.85 -17.22 -45.17
CA HIS A 318 -16.94 -18.03 -45.97
C HIS A 318 -15.57 -17.99 -45.34
N SER A 319 -14.80 -19.08 -45.33
CA SER A 319 -13.45 -19.07 -44.77
C SER A 319 -12.44 -19.85 -45.60
N LYS A 320 -11.18 -19.41 -45.58
CA LYS A 320 -10.07 -20.05 -46.32
C LYS A 320 -8.73 -19.90 -45.62
N GLU A 321 -7.95 -20.95 -45.81
CA GLU A 321 -6.55 -21.14 -45.43
C GLU A 321 -5.62 -20.05 -46.00
N PHE A 322 -5.05 -19.17 -45.16
CA PHE A 322 -4.09 -18.09 -45.51
C PHE A 322 -2.96 -18.54 -46.44
N LYS A 323 -2.37 -19.70 -46.14
CA LYS A 323 -1.22 -20.25 -46.88
C LYS A 323 -1.69 -20.65 -48.29
N GLY A 324 -1.47 -19.77 -49.26
CA GLY A 324 -1.85 -19.97 -50.66
C GLY A 324 -3.18 -19.34 -51.08
N THR A 325 -3.83 -18.54 -50.20
CA THR A 325 -4.99 -17.72 -50.60
C THR A 325 -4.53 -16.52 -51.43
N SER A 326 -5.17 -16.33 -52.58
CA SER A 326 -5.03 -15.21 -53.51
C SER A 326 -6.34 -14.46 -53.67
N SER A 327 -6.33 -13.24 -54.24
CA SER A 327 -7.54 -12.48 -54.58
C SER A 327 -8.53 -13.31 -55.42
N LYS A 328 -8.00 -14.10 -56.36
CA LYS A 328 -8.75 -14.98 -57.26
C LYS A 328 -9.60 -16.05 -56.59
N ASP A 329 -9.23 -16.42 -55.37
CA ASP A 329 -9.96 -17.42 -54.59
C ASP A 329 -11.30 -16.89 -54.06
N TRP A 330 -11.51 -15.58 -54.17
CA TRP A 330 -12.69 -14.86 -53.70
C TRP A 330 -13.41 -14.13 -54.85
N ASP A 331 -12.98 -14.26 -56.11
CA ASP A 331 -13.55 -13.53 -57.25
C ASP A 331 -15.02 -13.88 -57.56
N GLU A 332 -15.53 -15.02 -57.07
CA GLU A 332 -16.88 -15.52 -57.38
C GLU A 332 -17.96 -15.15 -56.33
N ILE A 333 -17.59 -14.50 -55.22
CA ILE A 333 -18.52 -14.16 -54.14
C ILE A 333 -18.77 -12.65 -54.16
N GLU A 334 -20.03 -12.20 -54.14
CA GLU A 334 -20.36 -10.77 -54.04
C GLU A 334 -20.51 -10.35 -52.57
N PHE A 335 -19.77 -9.31 -52.15
CA PHE A 335 -19.48 -9.01 -50.74
C PHE A 335 -20.18 -7.77 -50.18
N THR A 336 -20.26 -7.67 -48.85
CA THR A 336 -20.74 -6.50 -48.09
C THR A 336 -19.79 -6.05 -46.98
N GLU A 337 -18.95 -6.90 -46.40
CA GLU A 337 -18.09 -6.55 -45.25
C GLU A 337 -16.92 -7.55 -45.02
N ILE A 338 -15.71 -7.05 -44.72
CA ILE A 338 -14.74 -7.71 -43.82
C ILE A 338 -13.81 -6.68 -43.17
N ILE A 339 -13.67 -6.77 -41.84
CA ILE A 339 -12.43 -6.98 -41.06
C ILE A 339 -12.88 -6.89 -39.59
N GLU A 340 -13.15 -8.04 -38.97
CA GLU A 340 -13.09 -8.14 -37.51
C GLU A 340 -11.63 -8.43 -37.14
N PHE A 341 -11.09 -7.60 -36.25
CA PHE A 341 -9.79 -7.83 -35.63
C PHE A 341 -9.92 -9.03 -34.70
N GLY A 342 -9.45 -10.19 -35.16
CA GLY A 342 -9.47 -11.41 -34.36
C GLY A 342 -8.57 -11.26 -33.14
N TRP A 343 -9.16 -11.40 -31.96
CA TRP A 343 -8.42 -11.52 -30.71
C TRP A 343 -7.73 -12.88 -30.65
N TYR A 344 -6.42 -12.89 -30.53
CA TYR A 344 -5.71 -14.09 -30.12
C TYR A 344 -5.87 -14.28 -28.61
N ASN A 345 -5.92 -15.53 -28.13
CA ASN A 345 -5.83 -15.87 -26.71
C ASN A 345 -4.51 -15.43 -26.04
N ASN A 346 -3.58 -14.81 -26.77
CA ASN A 346 -2.29 -14.30 -26.30
C ASN A 346 -2.10 -12.76 -26.47
N GLY A 347 -3.13 -12.02 -26.92
CA GLY A 347 -3.07 -10.55 -27.07
C GLY A 347 -2.28 -10.03 -28.28
N GLN A 348 -2.06 -10.84 -29.32
CA GLN A 348 -1.60 -10.35 -30.63
C GLN A 348 -2.77 -9.71 -31.40
N VAL A 349 -2.49 -8.67 -32.18
CA VAL A 349 -3.42 -8.08 -33.15
C VAL A 349 -2.72 -8.13 -34.50
N CYS A 350 -3.35 -8.78 -35.48
CA CYS A 350 -2.92 -8.81 -36.87
C CYS A 350 -4.04 -8.18 -37.70
N GLY A 351 -3.73 -7.14 -38.46
CA GLY A 351 -4.64 -6.61 -39.47
C GLY A 351 -4.02 -6.66 -40.85
N ILE A 352 -4.86 -6.87 -41.85
CA ILE A 352 -4.48 -6.88 -43.25
C ILE A 352 -5.18 -5.71 -43.93
N PHE A 353 -4.40 -4.90 -44.63
CA PHE A 353 -4.92 -3.86 -45.49
C PHE A 353 -5.07 -4.40 -46.92
N PHE A 354 -6.17 -4.09 -47.60
CA PHE A 354 -6.42 -4.50 -48.99
C PHE A 354 -6.45 -3.29 -49.93
N GLU A 355 -5.96 -3.44 -51.17
CA GLU A 355 -6.09 -2.45 -52.24
C GLU A 355 -7.55 -2.33 -52.71
N GLU A 356 -7.96 -1.10 -53.00
CA GLU A 356 -9.35 -0.76 -53.30
C GLU A 356 -9.80 -1.29 -54.69
N ASP A 357 -8.88 -1.36 -55.65
CA ASP A 357 -9.22 -1.65 -57.05
C ASP A 357 -9.25 -3.15 -57.39
N ASN A 358 -8.62 -4.00 -56.57
CA ASN A 358 -8.43 -5.43 -56.86
C ASN A 358 -8.58 -6.33 -55.62
N ASN A 359 -8.83 -5.75 -54.43
CA ASN A 359 -8.95 -6.47 -53.18
C ASN A 359 -7.72 -7.35 -52.86
N GLU A 360 -6.54 -6.96 -53.34
CA GLU A 360 -5.25 -7.61 -53.05
C GLU A 360 -4.70 -7.17 -51.70
N PRO A 361 -4.15 -8.07 -50.86
CA PRO A 361 -3.56 -7.70 -49.58
C PRO A 361 -2.29 -6.85 -49.78
N ILE A 362 -2.32 -5.61 -49.30
CA ILE A 362 -1.20 -4.64 -49.32
C ILE A 362 -0.15 -4.99 -48.28
N ASN A 363 -0.56 -5.28 -47.03
CA ASN A 363 0.37 -5.54 -45.94
C ASN A 363 -0.29 -6.20 -44.72
N ILE A 364 0.49 -6.97 -43.97
CA ILE A 364 0.11 -7.59 -42.69
C ILE A 364 0.97 -6.93 -41.62
N PHE A 365 0.36 -6.23 -40.66
CA PHE A 365 1.11 -5.77 -39.50
C PHE A 365 0.98 -6.77 -38.37
N THR A 366 2.11 -7.11 -37.76
CA THR A 366 2.19 -7.79 -36.47
C THR A 366 2.91 -6.85 -35.51
N ARG A 367 2.68 -7.02 -34.19
CA ARG A 367 3.31 -6.24 -33.11
C ARG A 367 4.85 -6.14 -33.19
N PHE A 368 5.51 -7.01 -33.96
CA PHE A 368 6.97 -7.10 -34.04
C PHE A 368 7.54 -6.78 -35.44
N SER A 369 6.71 -6.29 -36.37
CA SER A 369 7.22 -5.91 -37.70
C SER A 369 7.94 -4.57 -37.61
N GLU A 370 9.23 -4.53 -37.95
CA GLU A 370 10.04 -3.30 -37.98
C GLU A 370 9.71 -2.39 -39.18
N ASP A 371 9.10 -2.95 -40.25
CA ASP A 371 8.78 -2.26 -41.51
C ASP A 371 7.26 -2.28 -41.80
N ILE A 372 6.47 -1.58 -40.97
CA ILE A 372 5.02 -1.43 -41.24
C ILE A 372 4.80 -0.28 -42.24
N VAL A 373 4.34 -0.62 -43.45
CA VAL A 373 3.80 0.35 -44.41
C VAL A 373 2.29 0.36 -44.29
N TYR A 374 1.74 1.50 -43.86
CA TYR A 374 0.30 1.72 -43.81
C TYR A 374 -0.23 2.03 -45.22
N PRO A 375 -1.41 1.52 -45.61
CA PRO A 375 -2.01 1.91 -46.87
C PRO A 375 -2.31 3.41 -46.87
N ASN A 376 -2.24 4.03 -48.05
CA ASN A 376 -2.59 5.45 -48.22
C ASN A 376 -4.09 5.75 -48.02
N LYS A 377 -4.94 4.73 -48.01
CA LYS A 377 -6.40 4.83 -47.85
C LYS A 377 -6.92 3.67 -46.99
N LEU A 378 -7.91 3.95 -46.15
CA LEU A 378 -8.64 2.94 -45.37
C LEU A 378 -9.75 2.34 -46.24
N ASN A 379 -9.91 1.02 -46.20
CA ASN A 379 -10.98 0.34 -46.93
C ASN A 379 -12.35 0.77 -46.37
N GLU A 380 -13.28 1.13 -47.24
CA GLU A 380 -14.61 1.65 -46.86
C GLU A 380 -15.45 0.65 -46.06
N ASN A 381 -15.16 -0.65 -46.13
CA ASN A 381 -15.89 -1.68 -45.37
C ASN A 381 -15.42 -1.83 -43.91
N ILE A 382 -14.37 -1.10 -43.50
CA ILE A 382 -13.85 -1.20 -42.13
C ILE A 382 -14.76 -0.42 -41.18
N LYS A 383 -15.40 -1.17 -40.27
CA LYS A 383 -16.33 -0.65 -39.26
C LYS A 383 -15.75 -0.53 -37.86
N SER A 384 -14.58 -1.10 -37.58
CA SER A 384 -13.94 -1.05 -36.27
C SER A 384 -12.45 -0.81 -36.45
N LEU A 385 -11.80 -0.10 -35.53
CA LEU A 385 -10.34 0.02 -35.43
C LEU A 385 -9.82 -0.46 -34.07
N ASN A 386 -10.60 -1.31 -33.39
CA ASN A 386 -10.28 -1.71 -32.03
C ASN A 386 -8.87 -2.31 -31.94
N TYR A 387 -8.06 -1.80 -31.00
CA TYR A 387 -6.71 -2.24 -30.68
C TYR A 387 -5.72 -2.25 -31.85
N LEU A 388 -6.02 -1.55 -32.96
CA LEU A 388 -5.24 -1.56 -34.18
C LEU A 388 -3.75 -1.25 -33.98
N PHE A 389 -3.44 -0.26 -33.12
CA PHE A 389 -2.08 0.16 -32.79
C PHE A 389 -1.71 -0.13 -31.34
N TYR A 390 -2.36 -1.10 -30.69
CA TYR A 390 -2.08 -1.44 -29.30
C TYR A 390 -0.60 -1.75 -29.04
N ALA A 391 -0.02 -1.10 -28.02
CA ALA A 391 1.37 -1.23 -27.59
C ALA A 391 2.41 -1.02 -28.73
N ASN A 392 2.05 -0.24 -29.74
CA ASN A 392 2.91 0.03 -30.88
C ASN A 392 3.92 1.15 -30.56
N SER A 393 5.18 0.90 -30.90
CA SER A 393 6.31 1.83 -30.68
C SER A 393 6.98 2.26 -31.99
N ASN A 394 6.46 1.82 -33.13
CA ASN A 394 7.05 2.12 -34.43
C ASN A 394 6.90 3.59 -34.77
N SER A 395 8.04 4.30 -34.75
CA SER A 395 8.20 5.72 -35.05
C SER A 395 8.45 5.99 -36.53
N GLY A 396 8.11 5.05 -37.42
CA GLY A 396 8.47 5.09 -38.84
C GLY A 396 7.81 6.23 -39.62
N ASP A 397 8.47 6.63 -40.73
CA ASP A 397 8.10 7.74 -41.64
C ASP A 397 6.68 7.65 -42.26
N HIS A 398 5.92 6.59 -42.01
CA HIS A 398 4.61 6.30 -42.62
C HIS A 398 3.39 6.72 -41.77
N LEU A 399 3.56 7.29 -40.57
CA LEU A 399 2.45 7.84 -39.78
C LEU A 399 1.73 9.01 -40.50
N SER A 400 2.32 9.60 -41.54
CA SER A 400 1.64 10.59 -42.38
C SER A 400 0.53 10.00 -43.27
N ASP A 401 0.54 8.68 -43.50
CA ASP A 401 -0.42 8.02 -44.39
C ASP A 401 -1.72 7.70 -43.66
N ILE A 402 -1.65 7.34 -42.38
CA ILE A 402 -2.85 7.11 -41.54
C ILE A 402 -3.68 8.38 -41.37
N LYS A 403 -3.07 9.57 -41.45
CA LYS A 403 -3.79 10.86 -41.39
C LYS A 403 -4.81 11.00 -42.52
N LYS A 404 -4.57 10.35 -43.67
CA LYS A 404 -5.41 10.46 -44.88
C LYS A 404 -6.57 9.46 -44.88
N TRP A 405 -6.66 8.59 -43.88
CA TRP A 405 -7.71 7.58 -43.80
C TRP A 405 -9.09 8.20 -43.62
N ASP A 406 -10.04 7.77 -44.44
CA ASP A 406 -11.45 8.07 -44.23
C ASP A 406 -12.04 7.07 -43.24
N THR A 407 -12.25 7.52 -42.00
CA THR A 407 -12.81 6.70 -40.92
C THR A 407 -14.33 6.83 -40.81
N SER A 408 -15.03 7.42 -41.79
CA SER A 408 -16.47 7.68 -41.69
C SER A 408 -17.32 6.44 -41.45
N ASN A 409 -16.86 5.25 -41.86
CA ASN A 409 -17.60 4.00 -41.68
C ASN A 409 -17.29 3.29 -40.35
N VAL A 410 -16.34 3.81 -39.56
CA VAL A 410 -15.93 3.25 -38.28
C VAL A 410 -16.93 3.61 -37.18
N ASN A 411 -17.42 2.59 -36.47
CA ASN A 411 -18.31 2.72 -35.33
C ASN A 411 -17.64 2.44 -33.96
N SER A 412 -16.47 1.80 -33.94
CA SER A 412 -15.74 1.48 -32.70
C SER A 412 -14.23 1.72 -32.85
N MET A 413 -13.63 2.35 -31.84
CA MET A 413 -12.20 2.65 -31.77
C MET A 413 -11.61 2.28 -30.39
N GLU A 414 -12.10 1.19 -29.81
CA GLU A 414 -11.68 0.75 -28.48
C GLU A 414 -10.18 0.44 -28.47
N GLY A 415 -9.40 1.09 -27.59
CA GLY A 415 -7.99 0.79 -27.40
C GLY A 415 -7.10 0.98 -28.63
N THR A 416 -7.58 1.66 -29.69
CA THR A 416 -6.87 1.79 -30.98
C THR A 416 -5.42 2.24 -30.82
N PHE A 417 -5.13 3.19 -29.91
CA PHE A 417 -3.80 3.72 -29.63
C PHE A 417 -3.34 3.48 -28.17
N LYS A 418 -3.91 2.49 -27.49
CA LYS A 418 -3.52 2.16 -26.11
C LYS A 418 -2.06 1.71 -26.04
N LEU A 419 -1.30 2.17 -25.04
CA LEU A 419 0.12 1.88 -24.82
C LEU A 419 1.03 2.29 -25.99
N THR A 420 0.60 3.23 -26.84
CA THR A 420 1.43 3.70 -27.94
C THR A 420 2.52 4.67 -27.45
N THR A 421 3.70 4.56 -28.06
CA THR A 421 4.87 5.41 -27.75
C THR A 421 5.34 6.20 -28.97
N PHE A 422 4.41 6.56 -29.87
CA PHE A 422 4.72 7.35 -31.05
C PHE A 422 5.31 8.71 -30.67
N SER A 423 6.31 9.15 -31.42
CA SER A 423 6.96 10.45 -31.20
C SER A 423 6.05 11.63 -31.52
N ASN A 424 5.17 11.47 -32.51
CA ASN A 424 4.13 12.42 -32.90
C ASN A 424 3.08 11.69 -33.76
N ILE A 425 1.81 12.09 -33.66
CA ILE A 425 0.73 11.60 -34.50
C ILE A 425 -0.28 12.73 -34.73
N ASP A 426 -0.82 12.81 -35.95
CA ASP A 426 -1.83 13.81 -36.31
C ASP A 426 -3.07 13.13 -36.89
N LEU A 427 -4.12 13.06 -36.07
CA LEU A 427 -5.41 12.43 -36.38
C LEU A 427 -6.47 13.45 -36.82
N SER A 428 -6.06 14.68 -37.18
CA SER A 428 -6.99 15.74 -37.58
C SER A 428 -7.79 15.43 -38.87
N GLY A 429 -7.36 14.45 -39.66
CA GLY A 429 -8.05 14.00 -40.88
C GLY A 429 -9.14 12.96 -40.64
N TRP A 430 -9.24 12.39 -39.44
CA TRP A 430 -10.20 11.30 -39.16
C TRP A 430 -11.62 11.84 -38.95
N ASN A 431 -12.59 11.20 -39.59
CA ASN A 431 -14.01 11.42 -39.36
C ASN A 431 -14.55 10.40 -38.34
N VAL A 432 -14.84 10.87 -37.12
CA VAL A 432 -15.31 10.02 -36.01
C VAL A 432 -16.82 10.18 -35.74
N SER A 433 -17.58 10.79 -36.64
CA SER A 433 -18.99 11.13 -36.42
C SER A 433 -19.91 9.91 -36.19
N ASN A 434 -19.48 8.72 -36.62
CA ASN A 434 -20.21 7.47 -36.47
C ASN A 434 -19.67 6.58 -35.33
N VAL A 435 -18.60 6.99 -34.66
CA VAL A 435 -18.00 6.23 -33.55
C VAL A 435 -18.88 6.33 -32.31
N THR A 436 -19.23 5.19 -31.73
CA THR A 436 -20.00 5.07 -30.49
C THR A 436 -19.13 4.66 -29.29
N ASN A 437 -18.04 3.93 -29.53
CA ASN A 437 -17.13 3.44 -28.49
C ASN A 437 -15.71 3.99 -28.66
N MET A 438 -15.25 4.80 -27.69
CA MET A 438 -13.88 5.33 -27.59
C MET A 438 -13.14 4.83 -26.34
N ASN A 439 -13.63 3.77 -25.72
CA ASN A 439 -13.06 3.19 -24.52
C ASN A 439 -11.56 2.86 -24.72
N TRP A 440 -10.70 3.27 -23.78
CA TRP A 440 -9.25 3.04 -23.82
C TRP A 440 -8.46 3.60 -25.02
N ILE A 441 -9.06 4.35 -25.96
CA ILE A 441 -8.43 4.65 -27.26
C ILE A 441 -7.01 5.22 -27.15
N PHE A 442 -6.71 6.09 -26.18
CA PHE A 442 -5.38 6.71 -25.96
C PHE A 442 -4.73 6.35 -24.62
N ALA A 443 -5.23 5.34 -23.93
CA ALA A 443 -4.74 5.02 -22.60
C ALA A 443 -3.26 4.63 -22.56
N GLN A 444 -2.53 5.14 -21.58
CA GLN A 444 -1.10 4.91 -21.34
C GLN A 444 -0.23 5.26 -22.56
N SER A 445 -0.69 6.22 -23.36
CA SER A 445 0.10 6.80 -24.43
C SER A 445 0.88 8.02 -23.93
N ASP A 446 2.10 8.20 -24.43
CA ASP A 446 2.99 9.30 -24.03
C ASP A 446 2.88 10.53 -24.95
N ILE A 447 1.71 10.72 -25.57
CA ILE A 447 1.47 11.75 -26.58
C ILE A 447 0.74 12.96 -25.98
N VAL A 448 1.27 14.16 -26.20
CA VAL A 448 0.74 15.40 -25.64
C VAL A 448 -0.55 15.86 -26.33
N ASP A 449 -0.55 15.82 -27.67
CA ASP A 449 -1.66 16.23 -28.53
C ASP A 449 -1.74 15.31 -29.76
N PHE A 450 -2.94 14.82 -30.06
CA PHE A 450 -3.25 13.92 -31.16
C PHE A 450 -3.82 14.65 -32.40
N GLY A 451 -3.99 15.98 -32.35
CA GLY A 451 -4.64 16.74 -33.42
C GLY A 451 -6.17 16.57 -33.45
N ILE A 452 -6.76 16.15 -32.34
CA ILE A 452 -8.17 15.71 -32.23
C ILE A 452 -9.16 16.84 -31.90
N SER A 453 -8.71 18.10 -31.90
CA SER A 453 -9.52 19.23 -31.44
C SER A 453 -10.78 19.53 -32.29
N LYS A 454 -10.92 18.91 -33.46
CA LYS A 454 -12.06 19.07 -34.37
C LYS A 454 -12.93 17.82 -34.50
N TRP A 455 -12.71 16.80 -33.68
CA TRP A 455 -13.47 15.56 -33.76
C TRP A 455 -14.95 15.76 -33.40
N ASN A 456 -15.86 15.30 -34.27
CA ASN A 456 -17.29 15.25 -33.99
C ASN A 456 -17.63 13.99 -33.18
N THR A 457 -17.78 14.12 -31.87
CA THR A 457 -18.07 13.00 -30.95
C THR A 457 -19.57 12.80 -30.68
N SER A 458 -20.45 13.42 -31.45
CA SER A 458 -21.92 13.45 -31.21
C SER A 458 -22.64 12.09 -31.21
N SER A 459 -21.95 11.01 -31.59
CA SER A 459 -22.44 9.62 -31.55
C SER A 459 -21.83 8.78 -30.44
N VAL A 460 -20.81 9.29 -29.74
CA VAL A 460 -20.07 8.55 -28.72
C VAL A 460 -20.94 8.36 -27.47
N THR A 461 -21.02 7.13 -27.00
CA THR A 461 -21.72 6.75 -25.76
C THR A 461 -20.75 6.33 -24.65
N ASP A 462 -19.57 5.83 -25.00
CA ASP A 462 -18.55 5.37 -24.04
C ASP A 462 -17.20 6.07 -24.27
N MET A 463 -16.76 6.84 -23.27
CA MET A 463 -15.44 7.49 -23.20
C MET A 463 -14.63 7.00 -21.99
N SER A 464 -15.03 5.88 -21.39
CA SER A 464 -14.36 5.36 -20.20
C SER A 464 -12.89 5.01 -20.52
N ASN A 465 -11.99 5.34 -19.60
CA ASN A 465 -10.55 5.11 -19.74
C ASN A 465 -9.89 5.72 -20.98
N MET A 466 -10.54 6.64 -21.71
CA MET A 466 -10.06 7.16 -23.01
C MET A 466 -8.60 7.63 -22.96
N PHE A 467 -8.20 8.30 -21.88
CA PHE A 467 -6.84 8.79 -21.61
C PHE A 467 -6.24 8.21 -20.31
N TYR A 468 -6.70 7.04 -19.86
CA TYR A 468 -6.19 6.42 -18.63
C TYR A 468 -4.67 6.28 -18.66
N GLY A 469 -3.95 6.90 -17.73
CA GLY A 469 -2.50 6.84 -17.59
C GLY A 469 -1.73 7.59 -18.69
N ALA A 470 -2.39 8.39 -19.53
CA ALA A 470 -1.72 9.22 -20.54
C ALA A 470 -1.06 10.44 -19.87
N GLN A 471 0.09 10.22 -19.21
CA GLN A 471 0.67 11.17 -18.25
C GLN A 471 0.97 12.55 -18.84
N ALA A 472 1.34 12.61 -20.13
CA ALA A 472 1.71 13.83 -20.84
C ALA A 472 0.53 14.54 -21.54
N PHE A 473 -0.65 13.92 -21.59
CA PHE A 473 -1.77 14.41 -22.39
C PHE A 473 -2.33 15.74 -21.83
N ASN A 474 -2.42 16.75 -22.70
CA ASN A 474 -3.10 18.01 -22.41
C ASN A 474 -3.61 18.68 -23.71
N GLY A 475 -4.03 17.87 -24.69
CA GLY A 475 -4.53 18.33 -25.98
C GLY A 475 -5.87 19.07 -25.88
N ASP A 476 -6.19 19.90 -26.88
CA ASP A 476 -7.45 20.62 -26.93
C ASP A 476 -8.62 19.68 -27.25
N ILE A 477 -9.51 19.51 -26.27
CA ILE A 477 -10.74 18.70 -26.34
C ILE A 477 -11.99 19.53 -26.00
N SER A 478 -11.91 20.85 -26.25
CA SER A 478 -12.98 21.80 -25.95
C SER A 478 -14.12 21.73 -26.96
N THR A 479 -15.35 21.89 -26.47
CA THR A 479 -16.55 21.94 -27.33
C THR A 479 -16.59 23.27 -28.11
N LYS A 480 -16.64 23.18 -29.45
CA LYS A 480 -16.67 24.34 -30.36
C LYS A 480 -17.39 24.05 -31.67
N GLU A 481 -18.05 25.06 -32.22
CA GLU A 481 -18.59 24.98 -33.58
C GLU A 481 -17.44 24.88 -34.59
N VAL A 482 -17.55 23.93 -35.52
CA VAL A 482 -16.63 23.77 -36.64
C VAL A 482 -17.41 23.99 -37.94
N ASP A 483 -16.87 24.86 -38.79
CA ASP A 483 -17.30 25.05 -40.17
C ASP A 483 -16.13 24.64 -41.06
N GLN A 484 -16.22 23.45 -41.64
CA GLN A 484 -15.18 22.90 -42.50
C GLN A 484 -15.84 22.12 -43.65
N ASN A 485 -15.38 22.35 -44.87
CA ASN A 485 -15.88 21.66 -46.08
C ASN A 485 -17.40 21.81 -46.34
N ASN A 486 -18.01 22.96 -46.01
CA ASN A 486 -19.46 23.22 -46.05
C ASN A 486 -20.30 22.35 -45.09
N GLU A 487 -19.67 21.69 -44.12
CA GLU A 487 -20.35 20.98 -43.04
C GLU A 487 -20.18 21.74 -41.74
N LYS A 488 -21.32 22.02 -41.08
CA LYS A 488 -21.35 22.65 -39.75
C LYS A 488 -21.71 21.59 -38.71
N TYR A 489 -20.82 21.38 -37.76
CA TYR A 489 -21.02 20.47 -36.63
C TYR A 489 -20.39 21.02 -35.35
N VAL A 490 -20.61 20.32 -34.24
CA VAL A 490 -20.02 20.64 -32.93
C VAL A 490 -18.92 19.62 -32.65
N ALA A 491 -17.67 20.09 -32.56
CA ALA A 491 -16.57 19.25 -32.10
C ALA A 491 -16.71 19.01 -30.61
N TRP A 492 -16.31 17.81 -30.15
CA TRP A 492 -16.42 17.40 -28.74
C TRP A 492 -17.83 17.59 -28.16
N ASP A 493 -18.84 17.16 -28.92
CA ASP A 493 -20.20 17.00 -28.41
C ASP A 493 -20.29 15.72 -27.58
N THR A 494 -20.42 15.88 -26.26
CA THR A 494 -20.51 14.77 -25.29
C THR A 494 -21.93 14.43 -24.89
N SER A 495 -22.96 15.00 -25.54
CA SER A 495 -24.36 14.94 -25.09
C SER A 495 -24.96 13.52 -25.00
N LYS A 496 -24.38 12.54 -25.70
CA LYS A 496 -24.80 11.13 -25.65
C LYS A 496 -23.91 10.22 -24.78
N VAL A 497 -22.82 10.75 -24.23
CA VAL A 497 -21.89 9.96 -23.43
C VAL A 497 -22.55 9.57 -22.11
N THR A 498 -22.56 8.27 -21.81
CA THR A 498 -23.12 7.70 -20.57
C THR A 498 -22.05 7.26 -19.59
N ASP A 499 -20.85 6.89 -20.06
CA ASP A 499 -19.74 6.46 -19.21
C ASP A 499 -18.47 7.30 -19.47
N MET A 500 -17.98 7.97 -18.42
CA MET A 500 -16.72 8.73 -18.40
C MET A 500 -15.76 8.20 -17.31
N SER A 501 -16.01 6.99 -16.79
CA SER A 501 -15.22 6.42 -15.71
C SER A 501 -13.75 6.32 -16.10
N ASN A 502 -12.88 6.75 -15.18
CA ASN A 502 -11.42 6.74 -15.33
C ASN A 502 -10.89 7.45 -16.59
N MET A 503 -11.68 8.30 -17.26
CA MET A 503 -11.32 8.90 -18.55
C MET A 503 -9.94 9.58 -18.54
N PHE A 504 -9.62 10.31 -17.47
CA PHE A 504 -8.33 10.96 -17.27
C PHE A 504 -7.53 10.38 -16.11
N SER A 505 -7.93 9.23 -15.54
CA SER A 505 -7.23 8.66 -14.38
C SER A 505 -5.75 8.46 -14.68
N GLY A 506 -4.83 9.04 -13.88
CA GLY A 506 -3.38 9.00 -14.11
C GLY A 506 -2.85 9.95 -15.19
N SER A 507 -3.69 10.75 -15.87
CA SER A 507 -3.25 11.82 -16.78
C SER A 507 -2.71 13.02 -16.00
N SER A 508 -1.50 12.87 -15.45
CA SER A 508 -0.92 13.82 -14.50
C SER A 508 -0.84 15.27 -14.98
N ALA A 509 -0.63 15.50 -16.28
CA ALA A 509 -0.51 16.84 -16.88
C ALA A 509 -1.83 17.48 -17.31
N PHE A 510 -2.95 16.75 -17.29
CA PHE A 510 -4.20 17.19 -17.89
C PHE A 510 -4.84 18.35 -17.11
N ASN A 511 -5.11 19.45 -17.82
CA ASN A 511 -5.88 20.60 -17.31
C ASN A 511 -6.57 21.36 -18.46
N GLY A 512 -7.03 20.62 -19.49
CA GLY A 512 -7.66 21.18 -20.69
C GLY A 512 -9.05 21.76 -20.42
N ASP A 513 -9.53 22.61 -21.34
CA ASP A 513 -10.87 23.20 -21.24
C ASP A 513 -11.97 22.19 -21.58
N ILE A 514 -12.74 21.80 -20.56
CA ILE A 514 -13.90 20.92 -20.63
C ILE A 514 -15.17 21.59 -20.07
N SER A 515 -15.15 22.92 -19.96
CA SER A 515 -16.20 23.72 -19.32
C SER A 515 -17.55 23.71 -20.05
N LYS A 516 -17.54 23.34 -21.33
CA LYS A 516 -18.71 23.31 -22.21
C LYS A 516 -19.24 21.90 -22.51
N TRP A 517 -18.64 20.88 -21.93
CA TRP A 517 -19.12 19.51 -22.09
C TRP A 517 -20.54 19.37 -21.55
N ASN A 518 -21.37 18.65 -22.30
CA ASN A 518 -22.70 18.26 -21.84
C ASN A 518 -22.59 16.91 -21.13
N THR A 519 -22.80 16.89 -19.82
CA THR A 519 -22.71 15.70 -18.97
C THR A 519 -24.08 15.16 -18.55
N SER A 520 -25.19 15.68 -19.07
CA SER A 520 -26.55 15.35 -18.58
C SER A 520 -26.93 13.87 -18.72
N SER A 521 -26.29 13.17 -19.66
CA SER A 521 -26.51 11.75 -19.95
C SER A 521 -25.55 10.83 -19.19
N VAL A 522 -24.51 11.37 -18.55
CA VAL A 522 -23.47 10.59 -17.88
C VAL A 522 -24.03 9.97 -16.60
N THR A 523 -23.88 8.66 -16.47
CA THR A 523 -24.30 7.90 -15.28
C THR A 523 -23.11 7.47 -14.41
N ASN A 524 -21.92 7.34 -14.99
CA ASN A 524 -20.71 6.89 -14.30
C ASN A 524 -19.55 7.89 -14.49
N MET A 525 -19.08 8.49 -13.39
CA MET A 525 -17.91 9.38 -13.34
C MET A 525 -16.82 8.85 -12.39
N SER A 526 -16.91 7.58 -11.99
CA SER A 526 -15.96 6.97 -11.04
C SER A 526 -14.52 7.11 -11.55
N GLY A 527 -13.63 7.59 -10.67
CA GLY A 527 -12.21 7.75 -10.98
C GLY A 527 -11.85 8.71 -12.11
N MET A 528 -12.79 9.50 -12.66
CA MET A 528 -12.59 10.28 -13.88
C MET A 528 -11.31 11.14 -13.84
N PHE A 529 -11.00 11.75 -12.69
CA PHE A 529 -9.83 12.59 -12.45
C PHE A 529 -8.89 12.00 -11.38
N SER A 530 -8.95 10.69 -11.12
CA SER A 530 -8.00 10.06 -10.17
C SER A 530 -6.56 10.31 -10.64
N ASP A 531 -5.64 10.67 -9.75
CA ASP A 531 -4.23 10.89 -10.05
C ASP A 531 -3.95 11.96 -11.13
N THR A 532 -4.90 12.87 -11.36
CA THR A 532 -4.72 14.03 -12.26
C THR A 532 -4.12 15.22 -11.50
N TYR A 533 -2.86 15.11 -11.11
CA TYR A 533 -2.23 16.06 -10.18
C TYR A 533 -2.37 17.54 -10.55
N ALA A 534 -2.36 17.88 -11.85
CA ALA A 534 -2.45 19.25 -12.34
C ALA A 534 -3.89 19.78 -12.53
N PHE A 535 -4.91 18.92 -12.42
CA PHE A 535 -6.26 19.28 -12.81
C PHE A 535 -6.91 20.27 -11.83
N ASN A 536 -7.38 21.41 -12.37
CA ASN A 536 -8.20 22.39 -11.67
C ASN A 536 -9.08 23.18 -12.68
N GLY A 537 -9.53 22.51 -13.74
CA GLY A 537 -10.33 23.10 -14.81
C GLY A 537 -11.74 23.50 -14.36
N ASP A 538 -12.39 24.40 -15.10
CA ASP A 538 -13.77 24.81 -14.80
C ASP A 538 -14.74 23.68 -15.21
N ILE A 539 -15.36 23.08 -14.19
CA ILE A 539 -16.42 22.08 -14.32
C ILE A 539 -17.70 22.56 -13.62
N SER A 540 -17.82 23.85 -13.32
CA SER A 540 -18.85 24.40 -12.45
C SER A 540 -20.26 24.39 -13.04
N LYS A 541 -20.40 24.09 -14.33
CA LYS A 541 -21.67 24.03 -15.06
C LYS A 541 -22.08 22.62 -15.46
N TRP A 542 -21.37 21.60 -15.02
CA TRP A 542 -21.68 20.22 -15.35
C TRP A 542 -23.01 19.79 -14.72
N ASN A 543 -23.87 19.19 -15.52
CA ASN A 543 -25.12 18.58 -15.08
C ASN A 543 -24.83 17.14 -14.65
N THR A 544 -24.89 16.86 -13.35
CA THR A 544 -24.61 15.53 -12.78
C THR A 544 -25.89 14.79 -12.35
N SER A 545 -27.08 15.28 -12.71
CA SER A 545 -28.37 14.75 -12.25
C SER A 545 -28.68 13.30 -12.68
N SER A 546 -27.88 12.72 -13.56
CA SER A 546 -27.95 11.31 -13.99
C SER A 546 -26.86 10.43 -13.37
N VAL A 547 -25.87 11.02 -12.71
CA VAL A 547 -24.70 10.30 -12.15
C VAL A 547 -25.11 9.51 -10.92
N THR A 548 -24.75 8.23 -10.90
CA THR A 548 -24.97 7.33 -9.76
C THR A 548 -23.68 6.99 -9.01
N ASP A 549 -22.52 7.09 -9.65
CA ASP A 549 -21.21 6.75 -9.08
C ASP A 549 -20.20 7.89 -9.28
N MET A 550 -19.70 8.44 -8.16
CA MET A 550 -18.63 9.44 -8.08
C MET A 550 -17.44 8.93 -7.25
N SER A 551 -17.36 7.63 -6.99
CA SER A 551 -16.27 7.03 -6.23
C SER A 551 -14.93 7.37 -6.88
N ASN A 552 -13.94 7.74 -6.07
CA ASN A 552 -12.59 8.11 -6.53
C ASN A 552 -12.50 9.29 -7.53
N MET A 553 -13.58 10.04 -7.79
CA MET A 553 -13.63 11.00 -8.91
C MET A 553 -12.45 11.98 -8.93
N PHE A 554 -12.02 12.49 -7.78
CA PHE A 554 -10.88 13.40 -7.62
C PHE A 554 -9.75 12.80 -6.75
N SER A 555 -9.73 11.49 -6.56
CA SER A 555 -8.70 10.82 -5.75
C SER A 555 -7.29 11.21 -6.20
N ARG A 556 -6.45 11.71 -5.30
CA ARG A 556 -5.06 12.16 -5.55
C ARG A 556 -4.95 13.31 -6.58
N ALA A 557 -6.03 14.01 -6.92
CA ALA A 557 -6.01 15.22 -7.75
C ALA A 557 -5.51 16.44 -6.94
N SER A 558 -4.22 16.44 -6.60
CA SER A 558 -3.65 17.30 -5.55
C SER A 558 -3.90 18.81 -5.70
N ALA A 559 -4.04 19.32 -6.93
CA ALA A 559 -4.28 20.74 -7.20
C ALA A 559 -5.78 21.13 -7.23
N PHE A 560 -6.68 20.16 -7.18
CA PHE A 560 -8.10 20.39 -7.42
C PHE A 560 -8.75 21.16 -6.27
N ASN A 561 -9.35 22.30 -6.60
CA ASN A 561 -10.21 23.10 -5.73
C ASN A 561 -11.26 23.86 -6.57
N GLY A 562 -11.73 23.22 -7.63
CA GLY A 562 -12.69 23.81 -8.58
C GLY A 562 -14.08 24.02 -7.94
N ASP A 563 -14.86 24.94 -8.52
CA ASP A 563 -16.25 25.17 -8.09
C ASP A 563 -17.13 23.98 -8.52
N ILE A 564 -17.60 23.23 -7.53
CA ILE A 564 -18.52 22.09 -7.67
C ILE A 564 -19.80 22.30 -6.85
N SER A 565 -20.16 23.57 -6.64
CA SER A 565 -21.35 23.94 -5.89
C SER A 565 -22.63 23.70 -6.68
N THR A 566 -23.67 23.22 -5.98
CA THR A 566 -25.00 23.05 -6.58
C THR A 566 -25.61 24.43 -6.89
N LYS A 567 -25.79 24.72 -8.18
CA LYS A 567 -26.31 26.02 -8.66
C LYS A 567 -27.16 25.90 -9.91
N GLU A 568 -28.09 26.83 -10.07
CA GLU A 568 -28.88 26.95 -11.30
C GLU A 568 -27.99 27.43 -12.44
N VAL A 569 -28.11 26.79 -13.58
CA VAL A 569 -27.49 27.19 -14.84
C VAL A 569 -28.59 27.44 -15.85
N ASP A 570 -28.53 28.62 -16.48
CA ASP A 570 -29.32 28.98 -17.66
C ASP A 570 -28.33 29.14 -18.81
N GLN A 571 -28.24 28.12 -19.66
CA GLN A 571 -27.34 28.11 -20.81
C GLN A 571 -28.10 27.53 -22.01
N ASN A 572 -28.03 28.22 -23.16
CA ASN A 572 -28.64 27.79 -24.41
C ASN A 572 -30.17 27.56 -24.36
N ASN A 573 -30.91 28.33 -23.55
CA ASN A 573 -32.35 28.15 -23.27
C ASN A 573 -32.69 26.83 -22.54
N GLU A 574 -31.70 26.14 -21.98
CA GLU A 574 -31.90 24.99 -21.11
C GLU A 574 -31.59 25.41 -19.67
N LYS A 575 -32.59 25.25 -18.79
CA LYS A 575 -32.43 25.48 -17.36
C LYS A 575 -32.22 24.14 -16.67
N TYR A 576 -31.10 23.99 -15.97
CA TYR A 576 -30.79 22.78 -15.19
C TYR A 576 -30.03 23.13 -13.89
N VAL A 577 -29.82 22.12 -13.05
CA VAL A 577 -29.02 22.24 -11.83
C VAL A 577 -27.65 21.62 -12.09
N ALA A 578 -26.60 22.44 -12.02
CA ALA A 578 -25.24 21.94 -12.02
C ALA A 578 -24.93 21.29 -10.67
N TRP A 579 -24.12 20.24 -10.68
CA TRP A 579 -23.73 19.50 -9.47
C TRP A 579 -24.93 19.03 -8.63
N ASP A 580 -25.95 18.48 -9.31
CA ASP A 580 -27.03 17.72 -8.67
C ASP A 580 -26.51 16.31 -8.34
N THR A 581 -26.36 16.02 -7.04
CA THR A 581 -25.87 14.74 -6.52
C THR A 581 -26.98 13.80 -6.07
N SER A 582 -28.26 14.13 -6.31
CA SER A 582 -29.42 13.44 -5.72
C SER A 582 -29.54 11.95 -6.05
N LYS A 583 -28.92 11.50 -7.15
CA LYS A 583 -28.89 10.08 -7.56
C LYS A 583 -27.60 9.35 -7.22
N VAL A 584 -26.60 10.04 -6.68
CA VAL A 584 -25.30 9.43 -6.36
C VAL A 584 -25.46 8.47 -5.18
N THR A 585 -25.01 7.24 -5.34
CA THR A 585 -25.05 6.19 -4.32
C THR A 585 -23.68 5.91 -3.70
N ASP A 586 -22.59 6.15 -4.42
CA ASP A 586 -21.22 5.95 -3.95
C ASP A 586 -20.37 7.22 -4.10
N MET A 587 -19.82 7.70 -2.98
CA MET A 587 -18.87 8.81 -2.89
C MET A 587 -17.55 8.40 -2.21
N SER A 588 -17.29 7.10 -2.11
CA SER A 588 -16.08 6.58 -1.47
C SER A 588 -14.83 7.11 -2.16
N ASN A 589 -13.84 7.51 -1.36
CA ASN A 589 -12.56 8.04 -1.83
C ASN A 589 -12.65 9.26 -2.78
N MET A 590 -13.79 9.94 -2.87
CA MET A 590 -14.00 10.99 -3.88
C MET A 590 -12.94 12.09 -3.83
N PHE A 591 -12.49 12.49 -2.63
CA PHE A 591 -11.43 13.47 -2.38
C PHE A 591 -10.22 12.90 -1.64
N TYR A 592 -10.00 11.58 -1.72
CA TYR A 592 -8.84 10.91 -1.11
C TYR A 592 -7.53 11.59 -1.53
N HIS A 593 -6.65 12.00 -0.62
CA HIS A 593 -5.42 12.78 -0.88
C HIS A 593 -5.61 14.02 -1.78
N THR A 594 -6.78 14.66 -1.77
CA THR A 594 -7.01 15.91 -2.51
C THR A 594 -6.60 17.10 -1.65
N TYR A 595 -5.29 17.26 -1.44
CA TYR A 595 -4.74 18.13 -0.40
C TYR A 595 -5.23 19.58 -0.42
N ALA A 596 -5.50 20.15 -1.60
CA ALA A 596 -5.93 21.54 -1.77
C ALA A 596 -7.45 21.76 -1.63
N PHE A 597 -8.25 20.70 -1.61
CA PHE A 597 -9.70 20.82 -1.74
C PHE A 597 -10.36 21.40 -0.49
N ASN A 598 -11.13 22.47 -0.70
CA ASN A 598 -12.01 23.10 0.30
C ASN A 598 -13.17 23.83 -0.40
N GLY A 599 -13.68 23.27 -1.50
CA GLY A 599 -14.76 23.85 -2.31
C GLY A 599 -16.12 23.82 -1.61
N ASP A 600 -17.07 24.66 -2.06
CA ASP A 600 -18.44 24.67 -1.52
C ASP A 600 -19.21 23.45 -2.03
N ILE A 601 -19.51 22.54 -1.10
CA ILE A 601 -20.35 21.36 -1.30
C ILE A 601 -21.57 21.38 -0.37
N SER A 602 -21.89 22.54 0.19
CA SER A 602 -22.85 22.66 1.29
C SER A 602 -24.31 22.41 0.90
N LYS A 603 -24.60 22.37 -0.40
CA LYS A 603 -25.93 22.08 -0.95
C LYS A 603 -26.06 20.69 -1.56
N TRP A 604 -25.05 19.84 -1.44
CA TRP A 604 -25.12 18.50 -2.01
C TRP A 604 -26.22 17.67 -1.36
N ASN A 605 -27.08 17.08 -2.19
CA ASN A 605 -28.09 16.12 -1.78
C ASN A 605 -27.45 14.73 -1.70
N THR A 606 -27.20 14.24 -0.49
CA THR A 606 -26.58 12.93 -0.24
C THR A 606 -27.59 11.84 0.15
N SER A 607 -28.90 12.10 0.05
CA SER A 607 -29.96 11.20 0.53
C SER A 607 -30.02 9.82 -0.16
N SER A 608 -29.28 9.64 -1.26
CA SER A 608 -29.11 8.36 -1.96
C SER A 608 -27.78 7.66 -1.65
N VAL A 609 -26.84 8.34 -0.99
CA VAL A 609 -25.48 7.83 -0.75
C VAL A 609 -25.51 6.76 0.34
N THR A 610 -24.90 5.62 0.04
CA THR A 610 -24.73 4.50 0.97
C THR A 610 -23.28 4.34 1.44
N ASN A 611 -22.29 4.81 0.67
CA ASN A 611 -20.87 4.66 0.96
C ASN A 611 -20.14 6.02 0.94
N MET A 612 -19.55 6.40 2.08
CA MET A 612 -18.71 7.60 2.24
C MET A 612 -17.30 7.25 2.78
N SER A 613 -16.91 5.97 2.71
CA SER A 613 -15.60 5.52 3.18
C SER A 613 -14.47 6.33 2.52
N SER A 614 -13.53 6.80 3.34
CA SER A 614 -12.35 7.56 2.91
C SER A 614 -12.65 8.82 2.07
N MET A 615 -13.88 9.35 2.07
CA MET A 615 -14.28 10.43 1.15
C MET A 615 -13.35 11.65 1.22
N PHE A 616 -12.89 12.04 2.42
CA PHE A 616 -11.97 13.17 2.64
C PHE A 616 -10.63 12.72 3.24
N SER A 617 -10.30 11.43 3.20
CA SER A 617 -9.06 10.94 3.78
C SER A 617 -7.85 11.66 3.15
N ASP A 618 -6.96 12.19 3.99
CA ASP A 618 -5.82 13.04 3.65
C ASP A 618 -6.14 14.33 2.86
N ALA A 619 -7.40 14.78 2.82
CA ALA A 619 -7.78 16.09 2.27
C ALA A 619 -7.41 17.21 3.26
N SER A 620 -6.10 17.41 3.49
CA SER A 620 -5.56 18.17 4.62
C SER A 620 -6.11 19.59 4.82
N ALA A 621 -6.54 20.29 3.75
CA ALA A 621 -7.11 21.63 3.82
C ALA A 621 -8.63 21.67 4.04
N PHE A 622 -9.30 20.52 3.99
CA PHE A 622 -10.76 20.46 3.97
C PHE A 622 -11.36 20.81 5.33
N ASN A 623 -12.23 21.82 5.33
CA ASN A 623 -13.09 22.21 6.44
C ASN A 623 -14.39 22.85 5.92
N GLY A 624 -14.91 22.33 4.81
CA GLY A 624 -16.10 22.84 4.14
C GLY A 624 -17.38 22.64 4.97
N ASP A 625 -18.42 23.42 4.68
CA ASP A 625 -19.73 23.24 5.31
C ASP A 625 -20.39 21.98 4.75
N ILE A 626 -20.53 20.98 5.63
CA ILE A 626 -21.21 19.70 5.37
C ILE A 626 -22.36 19.45 6.36
N SER A 627 -22.94 20.55 6.86
CA SER A 627 -24.03 20.50 7.82
C SER A 627 -25.35 20.09 7.16
N THR A 628 -26.12 19.28 7.86
CA THR A 628 -27.47 18.90 7.43
C THR A 628 -28.40 20.10 7.48
N LYS A 629 -28.84 20.57 6.31
CA LYS A 629 -29.70 21.77 6.18
C LYS A 629 -30.71 21.65 5.05
N GLU A 630 -31.83 22.34 5.22
CA GLU A 630 -32.84 22.46 4.17
C GLU A 630 -32.30 23.33 3.02
N VAL A 631 -32.52 22.87 1.81
CA VAL A 631 -32.26 23.62 0.59
C VAL A 631 -33.56 23.74 -0.18
N ASP A 632 -33.91 24.99 -0.52
CA ASP A 632 -34.99 25.31 -1.44
C ASP A 632 -34.36 25.80 -2.74
N GLN A 633 -34.42 24.98 -3.78
CA GLN A 633 -33.86 25.26 -5.10
C GLN A 633 -34.86 24.79 -6.16
N ASN A 634 -35.22 25.64 -7.13
CA ASN A 634 -36.18 25.31 -8.19
C ASN A 634 -37.60 24.87 -7.74
N ASN A 635 -38.10 25.34 -6.59
CA ASN A 635 -39.32 24.80 -5.95
C ASN A 635 -39.23 23.32 -5.55
N GLU A 636 -38.02 22.75 -5.58
CA GLU A 636 -37.72 21.44 -5.00
C GLU A 636 -37.03 21.67 -3.65
N LYS A 637 -37.65 21.10 -2.61
CA LYS A 637 -37.11 21.12 -1.26
C LYS A 637 -36.47 19.79 -0.97
N TYR A 638 -35.20 19.82 -0.58
CA TYR A 638 -34.47 18.64 -0.15
C TYR A 638 -33.60 18.95 1.06
N VAL A 639 -33.03 17.91 1.64
CA VAL A 639 -32.08 18.00 2.74
C VAL A 639 -30.68 17.79 2.18
N ALA A 640 -29.84 18.83 2.23
CA ALA A 640 -28.42 18.69 1.96
C ALA A 640 -27.76 17.91 3.09
N TRP A 641 -26.75 17.10 2.76
CA TRP A 641 -26.03 16.27 3.75
C TRP A 641 -26.96 15.38 4.59
N ASP A 642 -27.95 14.76 3.94
CA ASP A 642 -28.71 13.65 4.51
C ASP A 642 -27.85 12.37 4.47
N THR A 643 -27.41 11.91 5.64
CA THR A 643 -26.58 10.72 5.81
C THR A 643 -27.39 9.46 6.18
N SER A 644 -28.72 9.52 6.16
CA SER A 644 -29.60 8.47 6.72
C SER A 644 -29.45 7.09 6.09
N LYS A 645 -28.94 7.01 4.86
CA LYS A 645 -28.68 5.74 4.14
C LYS A 645 -27.22 5.29 4.16
N VAL A 646 -26.31 6.10 4.71
CA VAL A 646 -24.88 5.77 4.74
C VAL A 646 -24.66 4.61 5.71
N THR A 647 -24.01 3.55 5.21
CA THR A 647 -23.65 2.36 6.00
C THR A 647 -22.17 2.32 6.38
N ASP A 648 -21.31 2.97 5.60
CA ASP A 648 -19.85 2.97 5.79
C ASP A 648 -19.31 4.41 5.83
N MET A 649 -18.72 4.78 6.97
CA MET A 649 -18.00 6.04 7.21
C MET A 649 -16.54 5.79 7.62
N SER A 650 -16.02 4.58 7.39
CA SER A 650 -14.64 4.23 7.73
C SER A 650 -13.66 5.19 7.05
N ASN A 651 -12.67 5.66 7.80
CA ASN A 651 -11.62 6.57 7.34
C ASN A 651 -12.12 7.90 6.73
N MET A 652 -13.40 8.29 6.90
CA MET A 652 -13.99 9.42 6.17
C MET A 652 -13.18 10.72 6.28
N PHE A 653 -12.63 11.02 7.47
CA PHE A 653 -11.76 12.17 7.77
C PHE A 653 -10.36 11.76 8.26
N TYR A 654 -9.88 10.58 7.87
CA TYR A 654 -8.52 10.14 8.18
C TYR A 654 -7.50 11.21 7.75
N HIS A 655 -6.60 11.62 8.64
CA HIS A 655 -5.60 12.68 8.45
C HIS A 655 -6.14 13.99 7.82
N THR A 656 -7.42 14.31 8.05
CA THR A 656 -8.00 15.58 7.62
C THR A 656 -7.71 16.66 8.66
N TYR A 657 -6.44 17.08 8.75
CA TYR A 657 -5.92 17.89 9.86
C TYR A 657 -6.71 19.18 10.15
N ALA A 658 -7.25 19.85 9.13
CA ALA A 658 -8.00 21.10 9.28
C ALA A 658 -9.47 20.91 9.71
N PHE A 659 -10.01 19.69 9.64
CA PHE A 659 -11.44 19.47 9.75
C PHE A 659 -11.99 19.69 11.16
N ASN A 660 -13.01 20.54 11.27
CA ASN A 660 -13.82 20.76 12.46
C ASN A 660 -15.22 21.29 12.08
N GLY A 661 -15.77 20.82 10.95
CA GLY A 661 -17.06 21.26 10.41
C GLY A 661 -18.25 20.80 11.26
N ASP A 662 -19.41 21.46 11.11
CA ASP A 662 -20.64 21.06 11.80
C ASP A 662 -21.24 19.80 11.16
N ILE A 663 -21.19 18.71 11.91
CA ILE A 663 -21.79 17.40 11.59
C ILE A 663 -22.81 16.99 12.65
N SER A 664 -23.29 17.93 13.45
CA SER A 664 -24.05 17.63 14.66
C SER A 664 -25.46 17.11 14.41
N LYS A 665 -25.96 17.22 13.18
CA LYS A 665 -27.28 16.73 12.76
C LYS A 665 -27.20 15.46 11.89
N TRP A 666 -26.02 14.88 11.70
CA TRP A 666 -25.90 13.68 10.88
C TRP A 666 -26.67 12.50 11.45
N ASN A 667 -27.51 11.89 10.62
CA ASN A 667 -28.22 10.66 10.94
C ASN A 667 -27.30 9.46 10.63
N THR A 668 -26.73 8.85 11.68
CA THR A 668 -25.83 7.70 11.55
C THR A 668 -26.52 6.35 11.82
N SER A 669 -27.86 6.31 11.89
CA SER A 669 -28.62 5.12 12.30
C SER A 669 -28.52 3.92 11.35
N SER A 670 -27.91 4.10 10.18
CA SER A 670 -27.60 3.04 9.21
C SER A 670 -26.13 2.62 9.20
N VAL A 671 -25.24 3.37 9.87
CA VAL A 671 -23.79 3.16 9.85
C VAL A 671 -23.42 1.92 10.67
N THR A 672 -22.60 1.05 10.07
CA THR A 672 -22.05 -0.15 10.71
C THR A 672 -20.55 -0.06 10.97
N ASP A 673 -19.81 0.73 10.17
CA ASP A 673 -18.37 0.92 10.32
C ASP A 673 -18.00 2.41 10.46
N MET A 674 -17.31 2.74 11.56
CA MET A 674 -16.75 4.06 11.87
C MET A 674 -15.24 3.99 12.15
N SER A 675 -14.58 2.89 11.75
CA SER A 675 -13.16 2.71 11.99
C SER A 675 -12.34 3.84 11.40
N ASN A 676 -11.41 4.38 12.18
CA ASN A 676 -10.51 5.47 11.82
C ASN A 676 -11.18 6.74 11.27
N MET A 677 -12.49 6.95 11.51
CA MET A 677 -13.25 8.04 10.89
C MET A 677 -12.60 9.41 11.09
N PHE A 678 -12.01 9.67 12.25
CA PHE A 678 -11.31 10.91 12.60
C PHE A 678 -9.84 10.69 12.98
N LEU A 679 -9.22 9.58 12.52
CA LEU A 679 -7.84 9.30 12.88
C LEU A 679 -6.93 10.42 12.36
N GLY A 680 -6.17 11.07 13.24
CA GLY A 680 -5.28 12.20 12.96
C GLY A 680 -6.00 13.47 12.48
N ALA A 681 -7.32 13.58 12.65
CA ALA A 681 -8.04 14.84 12.52
C ALA A 681 -7.74 15.73 13.74
N GLN A 682 -6.51 16.23 13.83
CA GLN A 682 -5.93 16.86 15.04
C GLN A 682 -6.78 18.01 15.61
N ASN A 683 -7.46 18.80 14.76
CA ASN A 683 -8.29 19.93 15.19
C ASN A 683 -9.75 19.55 15.49
N PHE A 684 -10.16 18.30 15.26
CA PHE A 684 -11.55 17.91 15.35
C PHE A 684 -12.03 17.88 16.81
N ASN A 685 -13.07 18.66 17.10
CA ASN A 685 -13.79 18.67 18.37
C ASN A 685 -15.27 19.06 18.16
N GLY A 686 -15.84 18.62 17.03
CA GLY A 686 -17.22 18.92 16.64
C GLY A 686 -18.24 18.26 17.57
N ASP A 687 -19.47 18.82 17.60
CA ASP A 687 -20.58 18.21 18.32
C ASP A 687 -21.05 16.94 17.60
N ILE A 688 -20.84 15.80 18.24
CA ILE A 688 -21.26 14.46 17.79
C ILE A 688 -22.15 13.76 18.82
N SER A 689 -22.87 14.57 19.61
CA SER A 689 -23.75 14.08 20.66
C SER A 689 -25.04 13.50 20.09
N THR A 690 -25.50 12.40 20.69
CA THR A 690 -26.79 11.80 20.35
C THR A 690 -27.93 12.74 20.77
N LYS A 691 -28.66 13.28 19.80
CA LYS A 691 -29.78 14.22 20.03
C LYS A 691 -30.91 14.05 19.03
N GLU A 692 -32.13 14.29 19.50
CA GLU A 692 -33.31 14.33 18.64
C GLU A 692 -33.23 15.56 17.72
N VAL A 693 -33.48 15.33 16.43
CA VAL A 693 -33.54 16.36 15.42
C VAL A 693 -34.92 16.34 14.79
N ASP A 694 -35.56 17.49 14.74
CA ASP A 694 -36.79 17.73 13.99
C ASP A 694 -36.43 18.56 12.76
N GLN A 695 -36.52 17.94 11.58
CA GLN A 695 -36.21 18.57 10.30
C GLN A 695 -37.30 18.19 9.31
N ASN A 696 -37.95 19.16 8.67
CA ASN A 696 -39.06 18.93 7.72
C ASN A 696 -40.25 18.10 8.25
N ASN A 697 -40.57 18.16 9.56
CA ASN A 697 -41.53 17.26 10.24
C ASN A 697 -41.10 15.78 10.25
N GLU A 698 -39.85 15.49 9.87
CA GLU A 698 -39.22 14.19 10.07
C GLU A 698 -38.37 14.26 11.33
N LYS A 699 -38.73 13.41 12.29
CA LYS A 699 -37.99 13.26 13.53
C LYS A 699 -37.05 12.08 13.41
N TYR A 700 -35.77 12.33 13.58
CA TYR A 700 -34.75 11.30 13.66
C TYR A 700 -33.80 11.62 14.81
N VAL A 701 -32.84 10.72 15.03
CA VAL A 701 -31.80 10.96 16.01
C VAL A 701 -30.46 11.04 15.32
N ALA A 702 -29.81 12.20 15.51
CA ALA A 702 -28.45 12.39 15.08
C ALA A 702 -27.50 11.56 15.95
N TRP A 703 -26.41 11.08 15.36
CA TRP A 703 -25.40 10.28 16.06
C TRP A 703 -25.99 9.07 16.81
N ASP A 704 -26.85 8.33 16.11
CA ASP A 704 -27.31 7.01 16.53
C ASP A 704 -26.26 5.96 16.14
N THR A 705 -25.50 5.47 17.13
CA THR A 705 -24.43 4.48 16.93
C THR A 705 -24.88 3.04 17.13
N SER A 706 -26.19 2.78 17.29
CA SER A 706 -26.71 1.47 17.72
C SER A 706 -26.39 0.29 16.80
N LYS A 707 -26.10 0.55 15.52
CA LYS A 707 -25.71 -0.46 14.53
C LYS A 707 -24.20 -0.57 14.28
N VAL A 708 -23.40 0.32 14.88
CA VAL A 708 -21.96 0.34 14.67
C VAL A 708 -21.33 -0.89 15.32
N THR A 709 -20.56 -1.65 14.55
CA THR A 709 -19.84 -2.84 15.01
C THR A 709 -18.33 -2.60 15.16
N ASN A 710 -17.78 -1.64 14.41
CA ASN A 710 -16.36 -1.32 14.41
C ASN A 710 -16.12 0.17 14.72
N MET A 711 -15.41 0.45 15.82
CA MET A 711 -14.97 1.79 16.23
C MET A 711 -13.44 1.87 16.39
N SER A 712 -12.70 0.89 15.85
CA SER A 712 -11.24 0.85 15.95
C SER A 712 -10.62 2.14 15.40
N GLY A 713 -9.69 2.74 16.16
CA GLY A 713 -8.96 3.94 15.78
C GLY A 713 -9.80 5.20 15.51
N MET A 714 -11.11 5.22 15.83
CA MET A 714 -12.03 6.27 15.40
C MET A 714 -11.54 7.70 15.70
N PHE A 715 -10.89 7.92 16.85
CA PHE A 715 -10.31 9.20 17.29
C PHE A 715 -8.81 9.10 17.54
N SER A 716 -8.13 8.08 17.01
CA SER A 716 -6.69 7.94 17.20
C SER A 716 -5.98 9.19 16.66
N GLU A 717 -5.09 9.81 17.41
CA GLU A 717 -4.37 11.04 17.05
C GLU A 717 -5.27 12.28 16.80
N ALA A 718 -6.55 12.22 17.17
CA ALA A 718 -7.43 13.40 17.20
C ALA A 718 -7.13 14.22 18.47
N GLU A 719 -5.98 14.89 18.49
CA GLU A 719 -5.39 15.50 19.69
C GLU A 719 -6.34 16.45 20.46
N ALA A 720 -7.16 17.23 19.75
CA ALA A 720 -8.10 18.20 20.33
C ALA A 720 -9.44 17.60 20.79
N PHE A 721 -9.72 16.34 20.46
CA PHE A 721 -11.06 15.77 20.62
C PHE A 721 -11.43 15.58 22.10
N ASN A 722 -12.56 16.16 22.51
CA ASN A 722 -13.18 15.97 23.82
C ASN A 722 -14.71 16.22 23.76
N GLY A 723 -15.34 15.86 22.64
CA GLY A 723 -16.77 16.05 22.40
C GLY A 723 -17.66 15.17 23.28
N ASP A 724 -18.94 15.54 23.44
CA ASP A 724 -19.91 14.73 24.19
C ASP A 724 -20.32 13.50 23.38
N ILE A 725 -19.89 12.33 23.86
CA ILE A 725 -20.24 11.01 23.35
C ILE A 725 -20.95 10.16 24.42
N SER A 726 -21.45 10.79 25.48
CA SER A 726 -21.92 10.10 26.69
C SER A 726 -23.20 9.30 26.51
N LYS A 727 -23.91 9.49 25.40
CA LYS A 727 -25.14 8.79 25.05
C LYS A 727 -24.97 7.76 23.94
N TRP A 728 -23.74 7.50 23.49
CA TRP A 728 -23.52 6.54 22.42
C TRP A 728 -23.91 5.12 22.83
N ASN A 729 -24.69 4.47 21.97
CA ASN A 729 -25.05 3.06 22.11
C ASN A 729 -23.95 2.20 21.46
N THR A 730 -23.13 1.56 22.28
CA THR A 730 -22.03 0.69 21.82
C THR A 730 -22.36 -0.80 21.89
N SER A 731 -23.63 -1.17 22.14
CA SER A 731 -24.04 -2.57 22.39
C SER A 731 -23.85 -3.53 21.20
N SER A 732 -23.53 -3.00 20.02
CA SER A 732 -23.20 -3.75 18.81
C SER A 732 -21.70 -3.78 18.50
N VAL A 733 -20.89 -2.97 19.20
CA VAL A 733 -19.46 -2.82 18.93
C VAL A 733 -18.69 -4.05 19.41
N THR A 734 -17.84 -4.59 18.53
CA THR A 734 -16.95 -5.71 18.81
C THR A 734 -15.48 -5.29 18.88
N ASP A 735 -15.11 -4.19 18.22
CA ASP A 735 -13.73 -3.69 18.18
C ASP A 735 -13.65 -2.21 18.58
N MET A 736 -12.89 -1.93 19.64
CA MET A 736 -12.55 -0.59 20.13
C MET A 736 -11.04 -0.36 20.20
N SER A 737 -10.25 -1.20 19.51
CA SER A 737 -8.80 -1.09 19.52
C SER A 737 -8.36 0.30 19.04
N SER A 738 -7.42 0.91 19.75
CA SER A 738 -6.85 2.23 19.47
C SER A 738 -7.86 3.39 19.38
N MET A 739 -9.12 3.23 19.82
CA MET A 739 -10.19 4.20 19.57
C MET A 739 -9.84 5.64 19.96
N PHE A 740 -9.10 5.85 21.05
CA PHE A 740 -8.64 7.16 21.55
C PHE A 740 -7.11 7.26 21.64
N SER A 741 -6.37 6.39 20.95
CA SER A 741 -4.91 6.37 21.01
C SER A 741 -4.33 7.71 20.56
N GLY A 742 -3.62 8.45 21.40
CA GLY A 742 -3.08 9.77 21.07
C GLY A 742 -4.10 10.93 21.06
N ALA A 743 -5.36 10.70 21.46
CA ALA A 743 -6.34 11.76 21.67
C ALA A 743 -6.05 12.54 22.96
N GLN A 744 -4.98 13.33 22.96
CA GLN A 744 -4.35 13.88 24.17
C GLN A 744 -5.31 14.65 25.11
N ALA A 745 -6.29 15.38 24.55
CA ALA A 745 -7.27 16.17 25.30
C ALA A 745 -8.47 15.36 25.83
N PHE A 746 -8.64 14.11 25.40
CA PHE A 746 -9.86 13.35 25.65
C PHE A 746 -10.01 12.97 27.12
N ASN A 747 -11.13 13.37 27.73
CA ASN A 747 -11.58 12.98 29.07
C ASN A 747 -13.12 13.01 29.16
N GLY A 748 -13.80 12.66 28.06
CA GLY A 748 -15.26 12.67 27.96
C GLY A 748 -15.93 11.63 28.84
N ASP A 749 -17.21 11.84 29.17
CA ASP A 749 -18.02 10.85 29.89
C ASP A 749 -18.34 9.66 28.97
N ILE A 750 -17.77 8.50 29.32
CA ILE A 750 -17.97 7.22 28.64
C ILE A 750 -18.48 6.14 29.61
N SER A 751 -19.19 6.58 30.65
CA SER A 751 -19.74 5.71 31.67
C SER A 751 -20.96 4.94 31.19
N THR A 752 -21.05 3.67 31.61
CA THR A 752 -22.25 2.86 31.35
C THR A 752 -23.45 3.40 32.11
N LYS A 753 -24.45 3.91 31.39
CA LYS A 753 -25.68 4.48 31.96
C LYS A 753 -26.91 4.21 31.10
N GLU A 754 -28.06 4.09 31.75
CA GLU A 754 -29.35 4.02 31.07
C GLU A 754 -29.66 5.37 30.40
N VAL A 755 -30.06 5.31 29.15
CA VAL A 755 -30.48 6.48 28.36
C VAL A 755 -31.87 6.19 27.80
N GLU A 756 -32.74 7.19 27.88
CA GLU A 756 -34.06 7.17 27.27
C GLU A 756 -34.08 8.11 26.06
N LYS A 757 -34.61 7.62 24.94
CA LYS A 757 -34.70 8.31 23.65
C LYS A 757 -35.94 7.80 22.94
N ASN A 758 -36.81 8.66 22.40
CA ASN A 758 -38.03 8.24 21.69
C ASN A 758 -38.93 7.26 22.48
N ASN A 759 -38.98 7.36 23.82
CA ASN A 759 -39.63 6.38 24.72
C ASN A 759 -39.02 4.96 24.68
N GLU A 760 -37.86 4.79 24.05
CA GLU A 760 -37.05 3.58 24.09
C GLU A 760 -35.91 3.77 25.09
N LYS A 761 -35.64 2.72 25.86
CA LYS A 761 -34.50 2.69 26.79
C LYS A 761 -33.40 1.83 26.20
N TYR A 762 -32.18 2.34 26.24
CA TYR A 762 -30.97 1.58 25.92
C TYR A 762 -29.89 1.92 26.94
N VAL A 763 -28.77 1.21 26.84
CA VAL A 763 -27.63 1.44 27.71
C VAL A 763 -26.51 2.02 26.87
N ALA A 764 -26.13 3.26 27.19
CA ALA A 764 -24.96 3.89 26.61
C ALA A 764 -23.70 3.20 27.13
N TRP A 765 -22.66 3.14 26.30
CA TRP A 765 -21.38 2.51 26.65
C TRP A 765 -21.54 1.10 27.21
N ASP A 766 -22.34 0.29 26.51
CA ASP A 766 -22.41 -1.16 26.68
C ASP A 766 -21.25 -1.84 25.96
N THR A 767 -20.23 -2.25 26.70
CA THR A 767 -19.01 -2.89 26.15
C THR A 767 -19.09 -4.42 26.10
N SER A 768 -20.25 -5.02 26.38
CA SER A 768 -20.39 -6.47 26.62
C SER A 768 -20.01 -7.37 25.44
N LYS A 769 -20.00 -6.84 24.20
CA LYS A 769 -19.60 -7.54 22.98
C LYS A 769 -18.18 -7.22 22.51
N VAL A 770 -17.49 -6.27 23.14
CA VAL A 770 -16.15 -5.86 22.72
C VAL A 770 -15.17 -7.00 23.01
N THR A 771 -14.40 -7.38 22.00
CA THR A 771 -13.38 -8.43 22.10
C THR A 771 -11.96 -7.86 22.11
N ASP A 772 -11.73 -6.70 21.49
CA ASP A 772 -10.41 -6.04 21.44
C ASP A 772 -10.49 -4.60 21.99
N MET A 773 -9.67 -4.32 23.01
CA MET A 773 -9.48 -3.00 23.62
C MET A 773 -8.00 -2.58 23.60
N SER A 774 -7.17 -3.23 22.77
CA SER A 774 -5.75 -2.93 22.68
C SER A 774 -5.52 -1.48 22.30
N SER A 775 -4.56 -0.83 22.96
CA SER A 775 -4.18 0.57 22.74
C SER A 775 -5.33 1.60 22.85
N MET A 776 -6.51 1.23 23.38
CA MET A 776 -7.70 2.09 23.33
C MET A 776 -7.47 3.50 23.86
N PHE A 777 -6.68 3.65 24.93
CA PHE A 777 -6.29 4.92 25.54
C PHE A 777 -4.76 5.12 25.55
N SER A 778 -4.04 4.49 24.61
CA SER A 778 -2.60 4.69 24.50
C SER A 778 -2.31 6.17 24.26
N GLU A 779 -1.42 6.78 25.03
CA GLU A 779 -1.04 8.20 24.96
C GLU A 779 -2.19 9.20 25.11
N THR A 780 -3.34 8.79 25.66
CA THR A 780 -4.45 9.69 26.01
C THR A 780 -4.16 10.40 27.35
N TYR A 781 -3.26 11.38 27.33
CA TYR A 781 -2.64 11.94 28.54
C TYR A 781 -3.62 12.46 29.60
N ALA A 782 -4.74 13.08 29.19
CA ALA A 782 -5.72 13.66 30.08
C ALA A 782 -6.77 12.67 30.62
N PHE A 783 -6.82 11.44 30.11
CA PHE A 783 -7.93 10.54 30.35
C PHE A 783 -7.98 10.00 31.78
N ASN A 784 -9.12 10.21 32.43
CA ASN A 784 -9.47 9.64 33.74
C ASN A 784 -11.01 9.49 33.89
N GLY A 785 -11.72 9.26 32.78
CA GLY A 785 -13.17 9.12 32.75
C GLY A 785 -13.67 7.87 33.47
N ASP A 786 -14.93 7.88 33.94
CA ASP A 786 -15.52 6.73 34.65
C ASP A 786 -15.81 5.57 33.69
N ILE A 787 -15.01 4.52 33.81
CA ILE A 787 -15.16 3.23 33.11
C ILE A 787 -15.42 2.08 34.09
N SER A 788 -15.79 2.40 35.33
CA SER A 788 -15.82 1.43 36.43
C SER A 788 -16.94 0.38 36.31
N LYS A 789 -17.90 0.60 35.40
CA LYS A 789 -19.03 -0.30 35.13
C LYS A 789 -18.89 -1.07 33.81
N TRP A 790 -17.78 -0.95 33.10
CA TRP A 790 -17.60 -1.63 31.83
C TRP A 790 -17.62 -3.15 31.98
N ASN A 791 -18.34 -3.81 31.08
CA ASN A 791 -18.37 -5.27 30.97
C ASN A 791 -17.26 -5.70 30.02
N THR A 792 -16.18 -6.28 30.56
CA THR A 792 -15.02 -6.76 29.78
C THR A 792 -15.02 -8.28 29.57
N SER A 793 -16.11 -8.98 29.92
CA SER A 793 -16.18 -10.45 29.91
C SER A 793 -16.02 -11.12 28.53
N SER A 794 -16.04 -10.33 27.46
CA SER A 794 -15.77 -10.77 26.08
C SER A 794 -14.38 -10.39 25.57
N VAL A 795 -13.65 -9.53 26.29
CA VAL A 795 -12.35 -9.00 25.88
C VAL A 795 -11.27 -10.08 25.98
N THR A 796 -10.49 -10.23 24.92
CA THR A 796 -9.33 -11.13 24.86
C THR A 796 -8.01 -10.36 24.81
N ASN A 797 -8.00 -9.12 24.32
CA ASN A 797 -6.79 -8.30 24.15
C ASN A 797 -6.93 -6.94 24.86
N MET A 798 -6.04 -6.66 25.81
CA MET A 798 -5.90 -5.38 26.53
C MET A 798 -4.48 -4.80 26.44
N SER A 799 -3.68 -5.29 25.49
CA SER A 799 -2.30 -4.81 25.32
C SER A 799 -2.27 -3.30 25.08
N ASN A 800 -1.36 -2.59 25.74
CA ASN A 800 -1.18 -1.14 25.64
C ASN A 800 -2.42 -0.27 25.99
N MET A 801 -3.50 -0.83 26.56
CA MET A 801 -4.79 -0.14 26.70
C MET A 801 -4.68 1.25 27.35
N PHE A 802 -3.81 1.42 28.36
CA PHE A 802 -3.54 2.68 29.05
C PHE A 802 -2.05 3.08 28.98
N SER A 803 -1.31 2.57 27.99
CA SER A 803 0.10 2.91 27.79
C SER A 803 0.24 4.42 27.64
N GLY A 804 1.02 5.10 28.47
CA GLY A 804 1.21 6.54 28.41
C GLY A 804 0.01 7.37 28.89
N ALA A 805 -1.10 6.79 29.37
CA ALA A 805 -2.23 7.54 29.92
C ALA A 805 -1.88 8.14 31.30
N GLN A 806 -1.17 9.27 31.30
CA GLN A 806 -0.49 9.80 32.49
C GLN A 806 -1.42 10.13 33.65
N ALA A 807 -2.62 10.66 33.37
CA ALA A 807 -3.62 11.03 34.37
C ALA A 807 -4.50 9.86 34.85
N PHE A 808 -4.43 8.70 34.19
CA PHE A 808 -5.39 7.62 34.40
C PHE A 808 -5.26 6.99 35.80
N ASN A 809 -6.35 7.03 36.56
CA ASN A 809 -6.46 6.45 37.89
C ASN A 809 -7.93 6.11 38.24
N CYS A 810 -8.77 5.81 37.24
CA CYS A 810 -10.17 5.44 37.44
C CYS A 810 -10.28 4.04 38.06
N ASP A 811 -11.25 3.84 38.96
CA ASP A 811 -11.57 2.53 39.54
C ASP A 811 -11.92 1.53 38.43
N ILE A 812 -11.11 0.47 38.33
CA ILE A 812 -11.27 -0.66 37.41
C ILE A 812 -11.31 -2.00 38.16
N SER A 813 -11.76 -1.95 39.41
CA SER A 813 -11.91 -3.14 40.25
C SER A 813 -13.09 -3.99 39.79
N THR A 814 -12.94 -5.31 39.90
CA THR A 814 -14.00 -6.26 39.60
C THR A 814 -15.15 -6.11 40.62
N LYS A 815 -16.36 -5.80 40.13
CA LYS A 815 -17.56 -5.64 40.95
C LYS A 815 -18.84 -6.08 40.23
N GLU A 816 -19.81 -6.56 41.01
CA GLU A 816 -21.14 -6.88 40.50
C GLU A 816 -21.87 -5.58 40.17
N VAL A 817 -22.40 -5.50 38.95
CA VAL A 817 -23.19 -4.36 38.46
C VAL A 817 -24.54 -4.88 37.99
N GLU A 818 -25.58 -4.12 38.28
CA GLU A 818 -26.94 -4.38 37.81
C GLU A 818 -27.28 -3.45 36.65
N LYS A 819 -27.85 -4.00 35.58
CA LYS A 819 -28.29 -3.32 34.36
C LYS A 819 -29.56 -4.00 33.87
N ASN A 820 -30.64 -3.26 33.66
CA ASN A 820 -31.92 -3.80 33.17
C ASN A 820 -32.46 -5.00 34.00
N ASN A 821 -32.27 -5.01 35.32
CA ASN A 821 -32.54 -6.14 36.22
C ASN A 821 -31.70 -7.42 35.95
N GLU A 822 -30.68 -7.33 35.11
CA GLU A 822 -29.67 -8.36 34.89
C GLU A 822 -28.39 -7.98 35.63
N LYS A 823 -27.69 -8.98 36.16
CA LYS A 823 -26.41 -8.79 36.84
C LYS A 823 -25.27 -9.22 35.93
N TYR A 824 -24.20 -8.43 35.89
CA TYR A 824 -22.95 -8.80 35.25
C TYR A 824 -21.77 -8.40 36.13
N VAL A 825 -20.60 -8.93 35.79
CA VAL A 825 -19.35 -8.61 36.47
C VAL A 825 -18.63 -7.55 35.64
N ALA A 826 -18.53 -6.33 36.18
CA ALA A 826 -17.68 -5.31 35.59
C ALA A 826 -16.21 -5.69 35.78
N TRP A 827 -15.37 -5.36 34.80
CA TRP A 827 -13.94 -5.72 34.80
C TRP A 827 -13.69 -7.21 35.05
N ASP A 828 -14.46 -8.06 34.35
CA ASP A 828 -14.17 -9.49 34.22
C ASP A 828 -13.04 -9.70 33.20
N THR A 829 -11.86 -10.03 33.69
CA THR A 829 -10.65 -10.25 32.87
C THR A 829 -10.43 -11.72 32.51
N SER A 830 -11.37 -12.62 32.82
CA SER A 830 -11.17 -14.07 32.76
C SER A 830 -10.85 -14.63 31.37
N LYS A 831 -11.15 -13.89 30.29
CA LYS A 831 -10.85 -14.26 28.91
C LYS A 831 -9.65 -13.53 28.31
N VAL A 832 -9.06 -12.58 29.02
CA VAL A 832 -7.94 -11.78 28.51
C VAL A 832 -6.70 -12.67 28.43
N THR A 833 -6.06 -12.68 27.27
CA THR A 833 -4.83 -13.43 27.00
C THR A 833 -3.59 -12.53 26.92
N ASP A 834 -3.76 -11.27 26.51
CA ASP A 834 -2.66 -10.30 26.39
C ASP A 834 -2.93 -9.00 27.18
N MET A 835 -2.02 -8.68 28.11
CA MET A 835 -1.98 -7.44 28.91
C MET A 835 -0.61 -6.74 28.81
N SER A 836 0.18 -7.05 27.78
CA SER A 836 1.49 -6.44 27.56
C SER A 836 1.37 -4.92 27.50
N SER A 837 2.26 -4.22 28.22
CA SER A 837 2.32 -2.76 28.29
C SER A 837 1.02 -2.06 28.72
N MET A 838 0.03 -2.77 29.29
CA MET A 838 -1.31 -2.22 29.56
C MET A 838 -1.27 -0.91 30.36
N PHE A 839 -0.36 -0.77 31.33
CA PHE A 839 -0.15 0.44 32.14
C PHE A 839 1.26 1.02 31.98
N PHE A 840 1.94 0.72 30.87
CA PHE A 840 3.27 1.26 30.60
C PHE A 840 3.23 2.78 30.71
N GLY A 841 4.00 3.41 31.61
CA GLY A 841 3.99 4.87 31.75
C GLY A 841 2.68 5.51 32.22
N ALA A 842 1.69 4.75 32.70
CA ALA A 842 0.48 5.29 33.35
C ALA A 842 0.85 5.84 34.75
N GLN A 843 1.36 7.07 34.80
CA GLN A 843 2.07 7.60 35.96
C GLN A 843 1.21 7.68 37.23
N ALA A 844 -0.07 8.02 37.10
CA ALA A 844 -0.99 8.20 38.23
C ALA A 844 -1.70 6.91 38.70
N PHE A 845 -1.60 5.81 37.94
CA PHE A 845 -2.43 4.63 38.18
C PHE A 845 -2.06 3.89 39.47
N ASN A 846 -3.03 3.72 40.37
CA ASN A 846 -2.86 3.00 41.64
C ASN A 846 -4.17 2.40 42.20
N GLN A 847 -5.04 1.89 41.32
CA GLN A 847 -6.34 1.31 41.72
C GLN A 847 -6.25 -0.19 42.02
N ASP A 848 -7.12 -0.67 42.91
CA ASP A 848 -7.14 -2.07 43.34
C ASP A 848 -7.60 -3.01 42.21
N ILE A 849 -6.66 -3.82 41.72
CA ILE A 849 -6.85 -4.86 40.70
C ILE A 849 -6.54 -6.26 41.25
N SER A 850 -6.45 -6.43 42.58
CA SER A 850 -6.11 -7.70 43.24
C SER A 850 -7.11 -8.84 42.97
N LYS A 851 -8.33 -8.48 42.54
CA LYS A 851 -9.43 -9.43 42.27
C LYS A 851 -9.54 -9.85 40.79
N TRP A 852 -8.70 -9.31 39.91
CA TRP A 852 -8.71 -9.70 38.50
C TRP A 852 -8.42 -11.19 38.34
N ASN A 853 -9.17 -11.84 37.44
CA ASN A 853 -8.88 -13.20 37.03
C ASN A 853 -7.90 -13.16 35.87
N ILE A 854 -6.62 -13.44 36.15
CA ILE A 854 -5.55 -13.41 35.15
C ILE A 854 -5.14 -14.81 34.67
N SER A 855 -5.90 -15.86 35.01
CA SER A 855 -5.50 -17.25 34.74
C SER A 855 -5.36 -17.58 33.25
N SER A 856 -5.93 -16.76 32.36
CA SER A 856 -5.87 -16.94 30.91
C SER A 856 -4.77 -16.12 30.24
N VAL A 857 -4.10 -15.22 31.00
CA VAL A 857 -3.10 -14.30 30.45
C VAL A 857 -1.80 -15.04 30.19
N THR A 858 -1.26 -14.88 28.98
CA THR A 858 0.03 -15.45 28.55
C THR A 858 1.11 -14.39 28.41
N ASN A 859 0.76 -13.11 28.19
CA ASN A 859 1.70 -12.00 28.03
C ASN A 859 1.37 -10.81 28.94
N MET A 860 2.34 -10.42 29.77
CA MET A 860 2.33 -9.25 30.65
C MET A 860 3.62 -8.42 30.54
N SER A 861 4.40 -8.59 29.48
CA SER A 861 5.66 -7.86 29.29
C SER A 861 5.41 -6.35 29.41
N TYR A 862 6.27 -5.63 30.14
CA TYR A 862 6.17 -4.17 30.34
C TYR A 862 4.90 -3.64 31.02
N MET A 863 4.01 -4.50 31.55
CA MET A 863 2.67 -4.10 32.02
C MET A 863 2.66 -2.87 32.95
N PHE A 864 3.58 -2.79 33.92
CA PHE A 864 3.71 -1.67 34.87
C PHE A 864 5.03 -0.90 34.73
N TYR A 865 5.76 -1.09 33.63
CA TYR A 865 7.02 -0.38 33.43
C TYR A 865 6.75 1.13 33.37
N ARG A 866 7.45 1.92 34.19
CA ARG A 866 7.22 3.38 34.37
C ARG A 866 5.84 3.79 34.95
N ALA A 867 5.04 2.87 35.50
CA ALA A 867 3.84 3.21 36.29
C ALA A 867 4.26 3.69 37.70
N GLN A 868 4.53 4.98 37.86
CA GLN A 868 5.25 5.51 39.03
C GLN A 868 4.48 5.42 40.35
N ALA A 869 3.15 5.62 40.32
CA ALA A 869 2.31 5.59 41.52
C ALA A 869 1.91 4.18 41.97
N PHE A 870 2.07 3.16 41.11
CA PHE A 870 1.52 1.84 41.34
C PHE A 870 2.18 1.11 42.51
N ASN A 871 1.38 0.70 43.50
CA ASN A 871 1.87 -0.02 44.69
C ASN A 871 0.82 -0.98 45.29
N VAL A 872 -0.02 -1.58 44.46
CA VAL A 872 -1.11 -2.48 44.87
C VAL A 872 -0.55 -3.87 45.19
N ASP A 873 -1.17 -4.56 46.16
CA ASP A 873 -0.86 -5.97 46.47
C ASP A 873 -1.61 -6.89 45.51
N ILE A 874 -0.87 -7.51 44.60
CA ILE A 874 -1.35 -8.49 43.62
C ILE A 874 -0.56 -9.80 43.71
N SER A 875 0.04 -10.05 44.88
CA SER A 875 0.82 -11.27 45.15
C SER A 875 -0.01 -12.57 45.05
N ASN A 876 -1.33 -12.44 45.02
CA ASN A 876 -2.33 -13.52 44.91
C ASN A 876 -2.68 -13.93 43.47
N TRP A 877 -2.19 -13.24 42.45
CA TRP A 877 -2.49 -13.55 41.05
C TRP A 877 -1.95 -14.94 40.62
N ASP A 878 -2.78 -15.74 39.93
CA ASP A 878 -2.41 -17.06 39.38
C ASP A 878 -1.65 -16.95 38.05
N VAL A 879 -0.37 -16.59 38.10
CA VAL A 879 0.47 -16.29 36.92
C VAL A 879 1.09 -17.53 36.26
N LYS A 880 0.58 -18.74 36.51
CA LYS A 880 1.18 -19.99 36.00
C LYS A 880 1.21 -20.13 34.48
N ASN A 881 0.30 -19.43 33.78
CA ASN A 881 0.17 -19.47 32.33
C ASN A 881 0.90 -18.30 31.64
N VAL A 882 1.53 -17.40 32.41
CA VAL A 882 2.26 -16.26 31.85
C VAL A 882 3.60 -16.75 31.31
N GLU A 883 3.78 -16.63 30.00
CA GLU A 883 5.00 -17.01 29.27
C GLU A 883 5.93 -15.80 29.08
N TYR A 884 5.38 -14.60 28.92
CA TYR A 884 6.15 -13.37 28.64
C TYR A 884 5.90 -12.31 29.71
N PHE A 885 6.92 -11.97 30.50
CA PHE A 885 6.84 -10.98 31.58
C PHE A 885 8.09 -10.08 31.68
N ALA A 886 8.84 -9.96 30.57
CA ALA A 886 10.05 -9.14 30.52
C ALA A 886 9.72 -7.68 30.89
N ASN A 887 10.56 -7.08 31.74
CA ASN A 887 10.40 -5.69 32.20
C ASN A 887 9.00 -5.39 32.78
N PHE A 888 8.32 -6.37 33.37
CA PHE A 888 6.99 -6.22 34.00
C PHE A 888 6.89 -4.97 34.89
N TYR A 889 7.97 -4.62 35.58
CA TYR A 889 8.12 -3.39 36.35
C TYR A 889 9.56 -2.84 36.29
N HIS A 890 9.71 -1.52 36.43
CA HIS A 890 11.03 -0.86 36.47
C HIS A 890 11.73 -1.06 37.83
N GLN A 891 12.88 -1.73 37.84
CA GLN A 891 13.67 -1.90 39.05
C GLN A 891 14.18 -0.54 39.58
N GLY A 892 13.61 -0.07 40.69
CA GLY A 892 13.95 1.22 41.32
C GLY A 892 12.75 2.10 41.68
N GLY A 893 11.52 1.71 41.36
CA GLY A 893 10.32 2.44 41.82
C GLY A 893 9.85 2.00 43.22
N ASN A 894 8.76 2.63 43.71
CA ASN A 894 8.23 2.47 45.07
C ASN A 894 7.39 1.20 45.31
N TRP A 895 7.32 0.26 44.37
CA TRP A 895 6.49 -0.93 44.50
C TRP A 895 7.17 -2.02 45.33
N ALA A 896 6.55 -2.36 46.46
CA ALA A 896 7.09 -3.33 47.42
C ALA A 896 7.18 -4.74 46.81
N LYS A 897 8.31 -5.43 46.99
CA LYS A 897 8.57 -6.76 46.39
C LYS A 897 7.58 -7.82 46.85
N GLU A 898 7.14 -7.77 48.10
CA GLU A 898 6.17 -8.70 48.70
C GLU A 898 4.76 -8.58 48.11
N ARG A 899 4.46 -7.47 47.42
CA ARG A 899 3.19 -7.19 46.76
C ARG A 899 3.15 -7.64 45.29
N GLN A 900 4.30 -8.09 44.76
CA GLN A 900 4.45 -8.50 43.37
C GLN A 900 4.02 -9.97 43.17
N PRO A 901 3.52 -10.35 41.98
CA PRO A 901 3.22 -11.74 41.67
C PRO A 901 4.50 -12.56 41.58
N LYS A 902 4.38 -13.87 41.87
CA LYS A 902 5.50 -14.81 41.80
C LYS A 902 5.48 -15.54 40.45
N PHE A 903 6.24 -15.03 39.49
CA PHE A 903 6.40 -15.69 38.19
C PHE A 903 7.11 -17.04 38.32
N PRO A 904 6.78 -18.03 37.46
CA PRO A 904 7.46 -19.32 37.46
C PRO A 904 8.96 -19.15 37.16
N GLU A 905 9.82 -19.91 37.85
CA GLU A 905 11.29 -19.82 37.74
C GLU A 905 11.87 -20.36 36.42
N ASN A 906 11.03 -20.73 35.44
CA ASN A 906 11.48 -21.36 34.19
C ASN A 906 10.81 -20.72 32.96
N ASN A 907 11.54 -19.86 32.26
CA ASN A 907 11.86 -19.98 30.83
C ASN A 907 12.80 -18.85 30.39
#